data_AF-A0A1A8WUD4-F1
#
_entry.id   AF-A0A1A8WUD4-F1
#
_cell.length_a   1.000
_cell.length_b   1.000
_cell.length_c   1.000
_cell.angle_alpha   90.00
_cell.angle_beta   90.00
_cell.angle_gamma   90.00
#
_symmetry.space_group_name_H-M   'P 1'
#
loop_
_entity.id
_entity.type
_entity.pdbx_description
1 polymer ?
#
loop_
_entity_poly.entity_id
_entity_poly.type
_entity_poly.pdbx_seq_one_letter_code
_entity_poly.pdbx_strand_id
1 'polypeptide(L)'
;MSKNKDFTPTELSENFEFFKKLDLYTFYEELEKLFKLAKDNDVCNQTISLSGIEDPEILSFLKKICMVLKHLINHRESSIHDIKSKDKHCIYLKYWLYHKLIIRGFDEYDINIIFDFLEKHKNGCMKLASSDKPCNFYKLTWKDIYQIRNVYNYSELLYDGDMKIYDDISKEEKYINYFKNGLTLYRSSKTICPTKRQNEYCYEFNEYEKVHSKYKNVLPFFSCREKLLSSLHKEDATLTGELSRDEEPNNTMDPDLYTLLNELVDKGQLKKFYEFLEQHKEIYIPDSCNFPSNYPVKGKNAFCKLLGQVKNILENWDGISQTHNGLKLNESCDYLNYWLYNKFKQINATPCDIEVFYILWHKFALEKTNNNKKTCYNKEYYGFSKKELVNKKRMFEFLEYYKFIKEKLNESKDEKKNVYCSYIKGIFELYKNMETKKYYHSYGEELKLFQNVFSSNGELHFLEEKCPDMCLGFVFNNKFKTLCPFEDKSIPETEKINLKPCEKMDHSISRRDIDENRGKDYNFSDLITSAVYNELNGEVTIDKYYSVCSALIPYNKEHCGIYNLCSKLVKNLIKLSNMKKQDRNNRCEYITHWTYNEIMNIPNIFANNYVYGDVLRVFFNVVYEVLSKLDIFNCYFNTSNIDFNEQKEKRYLHDYFKNYEKMNSEKFCNNEQCKEYCDYILFINEIYGKHINKCCYCFTSNGCKELYPSYFKCDDNYNPHKLFEKLQCNNFEEFRAKLKKVDTPIPEDHYVKRLAYISVNEPHLLNWGNKKSSIIPEVVSDKITSDPFYTFALGSLGFLGVLLILFILYKFTPMGSYFNNRDERNKESYFEHFEQQFLEDEVQFKHGNTQNRRMSIAYHQA
;
A
#
# COMPACT_ATOMS: atom_id res chain seq x y z
N MET A 1 10.61 -10.76 24.34
CA MET A 1 9.63 -11.69 23.72
C MET A 1 9.02 -12.51 24.84
N SER A 2 7.81 -12.16 25.29
CA SER A 2 7.08 -12.99 26.27
C SER A 2 6.74 -14.33 25.63
N LYS A 3 6.90 -15.43 26.38
CA LYS A 3 6.29 -16.72 26.03
C LYS A 3 4.80 -16.45 25.73
N ASN A 4 4.38 -16.52 24.47
CA ASN A 4 2.95 -16.50 24.14
C ASN A 4 2.35 -17.70 24.88
N LYS A 5 1.43 -17.44 25.80
CA LYS A 5 0.68 -18.49 26.51
C LYS A 5 -0.26 -19.15 25.50
N ASP A 6 0.23 -20.19 24.84
CA ASP A 6 -0.66 -21.12 24.14
C ASP A 6 -1.52 -21.83 25.17
N PHE A 7 -2.80 -22.03 24.86
CA PHE A 7 -3.71 -22.74 25.76
C PHE A 7 -3.64 -24.24 25.49
N THR A 8 -3.64 -25.03 26.56
CA THR A 8 -3.72 -26.48 26.41
C THR A 8 -5.13 -26.90 25.98
N PRO A 9 -5.29 -28.05 25.29
CA PRO A 9 -6.61 -28.56 24.92
C PRO A 9 -7.51 -28.78 26.15
N THR A 10 -6.91 -29.16 27.28
CA THR A 10 -7.58 -29.32 28.57
C THR A 10 -8.04 -27.99 29.15
N GLU A 11 -7.18 -26.95 29.13
CA GLU A 11 -7.60 -25.60 29.55
C GLU A 11 -8.76 -25.08 28.68
N LEU A 12 -8.72 -25.30 27.36
CA LEU A 12 -9.83 -24.92 26.49
C LEU A 12 -11.10 -25.70 26.81
N SER A 13 -11.01 -27.00 27.09
CA SER A 13 -12.18 -27.82 27.43
C SER A 13 -12.78 -27.50 28.79
N GLU A 14 -11.96 -27.15 29.78
CA GLU A 14 -12.43 -26.74 31.11
C GLU A 14 -13.18 -25.41 31.08
N ASN A 15 -12.73 -24.47 30.25
CA ASN A 15 -13.33 -23.14 30.16
C ASN A 15 -14.48 -23.07 29.14
N PHE A 16 -14.51 -23.99 28.17
CA PHE A 16 -15.50 -23.99 27.10
C PHE A 16 -16.14 -25.37 26.90
N GLU A 17 -17.37 -25.51 27.36
CA GLU A 17 -18.12 -26.78 27.29
C GLU A 17 -18.35 -27.26 25.84
N PHE A 18 -18.42 -26.33 24.87
CA PHE A 18 -18.51 -26.71 23.46
C PHE A 18 -17.25 -27.44 22.97
N PHE A 19 -16.07 -27.10 23.50
CA PHE A 19 -14.80 -27.65 23.05
C PHE A 19 -14.74 -29.15 23.33
N LYS A 20 -15.38 -29.61 24.43
CA LYS A 20 -15.55 -31.04 24.75
C LYS A 20 -16.35 -31.81 23.71
N LYS A 21 -17.22 -31.12 22.96
CA LYS A 21 -18.10 -31.71 21.94
C LYS A 21 -17.44 -31.76 20.55
N LEU A 22 -16.27 -31.14 20.39
CA LEU A 22 -15.55 -31.16 19.13
C LEU A 22 -14.92 -32.53 18.87
N ASP A 23 -15.03 -33.01 17.63
CA ASP A 23 -14.36 -34.22 17.17
C ASP A 23 -12.84 -34.17 17.48
N LEU A 24 -12.22 -32.99 17.34
CA LEU A 24 -10.82 -32.74 17.70
C LEU A 24 -10.51 -33.15 19.15
N TYR A 25 -11.32 -32.70 20.11
CA TYR A 25 -11.07 -32.93 21.53
C TYR A 25 -11.38 -34.37 21.91
N THR A 26 -12.46 -34.94 21.38
CA THR A 26 -12.78 -36.37 21.58
C THR A 26 -11.62 -37.26 21.07
N PHE A 27 -11.08 -36.98 19.89
CA PHE A 27 -9.91 -37.69 19.36
C PHE A 27 -8.68 -37.50 20.26
N TYR A 28 -8.44 -36.27 20.71
CA TYR A 28 -7.35 -35.94 21.62
C TYR A 28 -7.41 -36.73 22.94
N GLU A 29 -8.58 -36.82 23.59
CA GLU A 29 -8.74 -37.56 24.84
C GLU A 29 -8.49 -39.06 24.67
N GLU A 30 -8.91 -39.65 23.56
CA GLU A 30 -8.63 -41.05 23.27
C GLU A 30 -7.13 -41.30 23.07
N LEU A 31 -6.43 -40.42 22.37
CA LEU A 31 -4.97 -40.50 22.27
C LEU A 31 -4.28 -40.35 23.63
N GLU A 32 -4.77 -39.48 24.51
CA GLU A 32 -4.26 -39.36 25.88
C GLU A 32 -4.43 -40.65 26.69
N LYS A 33 -5.59 -41.30 26.59
CA LYS A 33 -5.85 -42.59 27.25
C LYS A 33 -4.87 -43.65 26.77
N LEU A 34 -4.71 -43.78 25.45
CA LEU A 34 -3.79 -44.74 24.85
C LEU A 34 -2.33 -44.46 25.25
N PHE A 35 -1.94 -43.19 25.27
CA PHE A 35 -0.58 -42.79 25.63
C PHE A 35 -0.24 -43.09 27.10
N LYS A 36 -1.21 -42.98 28.01
CA LYS A 36 -1.05 -43.35 29.43
C LYS A 36 -0.93 -44.87 29.63
N LEU A 37 -1.57 -45.67 28.78
CA LEU A 37 -1.55 -47.13 28.85
C LEU A 37 -0.31 -47.77 28.21
N ALA A 38 0.42 -47.02 27.39
CA ALA A 38 1.62 -47.49 26.69
C ALA A 38 2.77 -47.84 27.66
N LYS A 39 3.11 -49.14 27.76
CA LYS A 39 4.26 -49.67 28.53
C LYS A 39 5.45 -49.97 27.62
N ASP A 40 6.68 -49.75 28.08
CA ASP A 40 7.91 -49.77 27.26
C ASP A 40 8.26 -51.10 26.53
N ASN A 41 7.55 -52.21 26.79
CA ASN A 41 7.95 -53.56 26.37
C ASN A 41 7.32 -54.08 25.06
N ASP A 42 6.54 -53.27 24.34
CA ASP A 42 5.80 -53.73 23.15
C ASP A 42 6.10 -52.87 21.91
N VAL A 43 7.35 -52.92 21.45
CA VAL A 43 7.80 -52.21 20.25
C VAL A 43 7.15 -52.84 19.01
N CYS A 44 6.81 -52.03 18.01
CA CYS A 44 6.30 -52.50 16.72
C CYS A 44 7.19 -53.62 16.16
N ASN A 45 6.67 -54.85 16.13
CA ASN A 45 7.50 -55.99 15.81
C ASN A 45 7.89 -56.00 14.33
N GLN A 46 9.21 -56.18 14.15
CA GLN A 46 9.98 -56.42 12.94
C GLN A 46 10.13 -55.20 12.00
N THR A 47 11.36 -54.65 11.97
CA THR A 47 11.92 -53.68 11.00
C THR A 47 11.87 -52.17 11.31
N ILE A 48 11.90 -51.73 12.57
CA ILE A 48 12.25 -50.33 12.92
C ILE A 48 13.62 -50.32 13.60
N SER A 49 14.66 -49.93 12.86
CA SER A 49 15.98 -49.70 13.45
C SER A 49 15.98 -48.34 14.14
N LEU A 50 15.82 -48.34 15.47
CA LEU A 50 16.04 -47.17 16.34
C LEU A 50 17.54 -46.85 16.50
N SER A 51 18.41 -47.52 15.74
CA SER A 51 19.85 -47.28 15.70
C SER A 51 20.13 -45.83 15.29
N GLY A 52 20.82 -45.08 16.17
CA GLY A 52 21.21 -43.68 15.93
C GLY A 52 20.48 -42.64 16.78
N ILE A 53 19.52 -43.04 17.62
CA ILE A 53 18.90 -42.16 18.64
C ILE A 53 19.49 -42.53 20.00
N GLU A 54 20.38 -41.70 20.51
CA GLU A 54 21.10 -41.94 21.79
C GLU A 54 20.34 -41.40 23.00
N ASP A 55 19.44 -40.43 22.81
CA ASP A 55 18.67 -39.83 23.89
C ASP A 55 17.59 -40.81 24.44
N PRO A 56 17.68 -41.21 25.72
CA PRO A 56 16.74 -42.16 26.33
C PRO A 56 15.30 -41.63 26.42
N GLU A 57 15.12 -40.32 26.58
CA GLU A 57 13.81 -39.69 26.69
C GLU A 57 13.11 -39.65 25.33
N ILE A 58 13.82 -39.25 24.26
CA ILE A 58 13.31 -39.31 22.89
C ILE A 58 12.97 -40.76 22.52
N LEU A 59 13.84 -41.71 22.87
CA LEU A 59 13.63 -43.12 22.60
C LEU A 59 12.36 -43.65 23.30
N SER A 60 12.16 -43.33 24.57
CA SER A 60 10.94 -43.69 25.31
C SER A 60 9.69 -43.04 24.68
N PHE A 61 9.79 -41.77 24.30
CA PHE A 61 8.69 -41.03 23.68
C PHE A 61 8.27 -41.64 22.34
N LEU A 62 9.22 -41.95 21.46
CA LEU A 62 8.97 -42.58 20.15
C LEU A 62 8.37 -43.98 20.31
N LYS A 63 8.83 -44.79 21.28
CA LYS A 63 8.22 -46.08 21.58
C LYS A 63 6.75 -45.94 21.95
N LYS A 64 6.41 -44.98 22.81
CA LYS A 64 5.01 -44.70 23.21
C LYS A 64 4.17 -44.22 22.04
N ILE A 65 4.69 -43.34 21.18
CA ILE A 65 3.97 -42.90 19.97
C ILE A 65 3.67 -44.09 19.05
N CYS A 66 4.67 -44.93 18.77
CA CYS A 66 4.50 -46.11 17.92
C CYS A 66 3.42 -47.06 18.47
N MET A 67 3.28 -47.18 19.80
CA MET A 67 2.21 -47.96 20.42
C MET A 67 0.85 -47.32 20.22
N VAL A 68 0.72 -46.01 20.46
CA VAL A 68 -0.54 -45.28 20.22
C VAL A 68 -0.97 -45.47 18.77
N LEU A 69 -0.06 -45.30 17.81
CA LEU A 69 -0.35 -45.47 16.39
C LEU A 69 -0.74 -46.92 16.05
N LYS A 70 -0.02 -47.93 16.57
CA LYS A 70 -0.38 -49.35 16.40
C LYS A 70 -1.78 -49.67 16.93
N HIS A 71 -2.18 -49.09 18.07
CA HIS A 71 -3.53 -49.26 18.60
C HIS A 71 -4.60 -48.63 17.70
N LEU A 72 -4.33 -47.46 17.10
CA LEU A 72 -5.23 -46.84 16.12
C LEU A 72 -5.39 -47.69 14.84
N ILE A 73 -4.42 -48.54 14.52
CA ILE A 73 -4.44 -49.44 13.35
C ILE A 73 -5.24 -50.71 13.64
N ASN A 74 -5.04 -51.32 14.81
CA ASN A 74 -5.50 -52.68 15.08
C ASN A 74 -6.88 -52.77 15.75
N HIS A 75 -7.32 -51.75 16.49
CA HIS A 75 -8.61 -51.79 17.18
C HIS A 75 -9.73 -51.29 16.27
N ARG A 76 -10.60 -52.20 15.79
CA ARG A 76 -11.87 -51.87 15.12
C ARG A 76 -12.96 -51.38 16.09
N GLU A 77 -12.71 -51.45 17.40
CA GLU A 77 -13.66 -51.10 18.48
C GLU A 77 -13.34 -49.75 19.17
N SER A 78 -12.41 -48.94 18.65
CA SER A 78 -12.15 -47.62 19.23
C SER A 78 -13.26 -46.63 18.85
N SER A 79 -13.68 -45.79 19.80
CA SER A 79 -14.63 -44.67 19.60
C SER A 79 -14.19 -43.67 18.52
N ILE A 80 -12.92 -43.75 18.10
CA ILE A 80 -12.33 -42.95 17.02
C ILE A 80 -12.89 -43.34 15.63
N HIS A 81 -13.33 -44.58 15.41
CA HIS A 81 -13.90 -44.98 14.10
C HIS A 81 -15.29 -44.41 13.84
N ASP A 82 -15.98 -43.99 14.90
CA ASP A 82 -17.30 -43.36 14.87
C ASP A 82 -17.25 -41.84 14.65
N ILE A 83 -16.04 -41.26 14.66
CA ILE A 83 -15.84 -39.84 14.35
C ILE A 83 -16.15 -39.62 12.87
N LYS A 84 -17.08 -38.69 12.62
CA LYS A 84 -17.63 -38.42 11.27
C LYS A 84 -16.56 -37.94 10.29
N SER A 85 -15.54 -37.25 10.80
CA SER A 85 -14.55 -36.51 10.03
C SER A 85 -13.26 -37.32 9.78
N LYS A 86 -13.38 -38.49 9.14
CA LYS A 86 -12.24 -39.43 8.96
C LYS A 86 -11.03 -38.83 8.24
N ASP A 87 -11.23 -37.88 7.34
CA ASP A 87 -10.14 -37.19 6.64
C ASP A 87 -9.44 -36.11 7.49
N LYS A 88 -10.00 -35.73 8.64
CA LYS A 88 -9.35 -34.86 9.65
C LYS A 88 -8.49 -35.63 10.66
N HIS A 89 -8.51 -36.97 10.69
CA HIS A 89 -7.76 -37.76 11.68
C HIS A 89 -6.25 -37.47 11.71
N CYS A 90 -5.62 -37.24 10.56
CA CYS A 90 -4.21 -36.84 10.52
C CYS A 90 -3.98 -35.48 11.18
N ILE A 91 -4.89 -34.51 11.00
CA ILE A 91 -4.81 -33.19 11.63
C ILE A 91 -4.91 -33.33 13.14
N TYR A 92 -5.86 -34.14 13.63
CA TYR A 92 -6.06 -34.36 15.06
C TYR A 92 -4.87 -35.09 15.71
N LEU A 93 -4.30 -36.08 15.03
CA LEU A 93 -3.08 -36.75 15.47
C LEU A 93 -1.90 -35.77 15.56
N LYS A 94 -1.68 -34.95 14.53
CA LYS A 94 -0.62 -33.94 14.52
C LYS A 94 -0.83 -32.92 15.63
N TYR A 95 -2.05 -32.43 15.82
CA TYR A 95 -2.42 -31.51 16.90
C TYR A 95 -2.04 -32.06 18.28
N TRP A 96 -2.37 -33.32 18.55
CA TRP A 96 -2.01 -34.01 19.79
C TRP A 96 -0.49 -34.18 19.93
N LEU A 97 0.18 -34.64 18.88
CA LEU A 97 1.64 -34.83 18.88
C LEU A 97 2.36 -33.52 19.18
N TYR A 98 1.97 -32.45 18.50
CA TYR A 98 2.50 -31.10 18.70
C TYR A 98 2.35 -30.62 20.14
N HIS A 99 1.22 -30.90 20.77
CA HIS A 99 1.03 -30.60 22.19
C HIS A 99 1.97 -31.41 23.09
N LYS A 100 2.24 -32.68 22.76
CA LYS A 100 3.20 -33.51 23.50
C LYS A 100 4.64 -33.05 23.36
N LEU A 101 5.04 -32.63 22.17
CA LEU A 101 6.36 -32.01 21.94
C LEU A 101 6.51 -30.78 22.83
N ILE A 102 5.47 -29.93 22.88
CA ILE A 102 5.45 -28.71 23.69
C ILE A 102 5.60 -29.00 25.19
N ILE A 103 4.76 -29.88 25.76
CA ILE A 103 4.73 -30.12 27.21
C ILE A 103 6.02 -30.78 27.71
N ARG A 104 6.64 -31.65 26.91
CA ARG A 104 7.89 -32.32 27.30
C ARG A 104 9.10 -31.39 27.28
N GLY A 105 9.00 -30.23 26.65
CA GLY A 105 10.08 -29.24 26.65
C GLY A 105 11.31 -29.69 25.88
N PHE A 106 11.13 -30.56 24.87
CA PHE A 106 12.18 -30.92 23.91
C PHE A 106 12.79 -29.67 23.28
N ASP A 107 14.03 -29.70 22.81
CA ASP A 107 14.58 -28.55 22.08
C ASP A 107 14.39 -28.70 20.56
N GLU A 108 14.97 -27.80 19.77
CA GLU A 108 14.84 -27.86 18.31
C GLU A 108 15.57 -29.07 17.70
N TYR A 109 16.66 -29.52 18.33
CA TYR A 109 17.41 -30.69 17.90
C TYR A 109 16.60 -31.98 18.15
N ASP A 110 16.00 -32.10 19.33
CA ASP A 110 15.15 -33.22 19.72
C ASP A 110 13.94 -33.35 18.78
N ILE A 111 13.26 -32.23 18.52
CA ILE A 111 12.11 -32.19 17.60
C ILE A 111 12.51 -32.62 16.20
N ASN A 112 13.68 -32.20 15.73
CA ASN A 112 14.19 -32.57 14.42
C ASN A 112 14.42 -34.08 14.29
N ILE A 113 15.00 -34.72 15.32
CA ILE A 113 15.17 -36.17 15.38
C ILE A 113 13.82 -36.87 15.32
N ILE A 114 12.85 -36.38 16.10
CA ILE A 114 11.50 -36.97 16.15
C ILE A 114 10.82 -36.88 14.77
N PHE A 115 10.87 -35.72 14.10
CA PHE A 115 10.29 -35.57 12.77
C PHE A 115 10.98 -36.44 11.72
N ASP A 116 12.31 -36.51 11.72
CA ASP A 116 13.06 -37.36 10.80
C ASP A 116 12.68 -38.84 10.99
N PHE A 117 12.46 -39.27 12.23
CA PHE A 117 11.95 -40.60 12.55
C PHE A 117 10.51 -40.81 12.04
N LEU A 118 9.59 -39.87 12.31
CA LEU A 118 8.20 -39.95 11.88
C LEU A 118 8.08 -40.04 10.35
N GLU A 119 8.82 -39.21 9.62
CA GLU A 119 8.82 -39.18 8.16
C GLU A 119 9.42 -40.47 7.57
N LYS A 120 10.54 -40.95 8.11
CA LYS A 120 11.18 -42.20 7.67
C LYS A 120 10.27 -43.43 7.85
N HIS A 121 9.44 -43.44 8.88
CA HIS A 121 8.61 -44.58 9.25
C HIS A 121 7.11 -44.41 8.93
N LYS A 122 6.73 -43.37 8.18
CA LYS A 122 5.33 -43.04 7.85
C LYS A 122 4.55 -44.16 7.14
N ASN A 123 5.24 -44.97 6.32
CA ASN A 123 4.66 -46.08 5.57
C ASN A 123 4.62 -47.41 6.36
N GLY A 124 5.13 -47.43 7.59
CA GLY A 124 5.17 -48.60 8.48
C GLY A 124 4.07 -48.55 9.54
N CYS A 125 4.45 -48.58 10.82
CA CYS A 125 3.55 -48.54 11.97
C CYS A 125 2.75 -47.24 12.14
N MET A 126 2.95 -46.25 11.26
CA MET A 126 2.31 -44.94 11.32
C MET A 126 1.18 -44.76 10.31
N LYS A 127 0.86 -45.79 9.52
CA LYS A 127 -0.29 -45.77 8.62
C LYS A 127 -1.58 -46.02 9.41
N LEU A 128 -2.35 -44.98 9.75
CA LEU A 128 -3.65 -45.15 10.44
C LEU A 128 -4.59 -46.08 9.64
N ALA A 129 -5.33 -46.95 10.34
CA ALA A 129 -6.33 -47.82 9.68
C ALA A 129 -7.55 -47.06 9.13
N SER A 130 -7.80 -45.84 9.61
CA SER A 130 -8.95 -45.02 9.24
C SER A 130 -8.73 -44.10 8.03
N SER A 131 -7.48 -43.96 7.55
CA SER A 131 -7.12 -43.20 6.36
C SER A 131 -6.39 -44.13 5.39
N ASP A 132 -6.90 -44.30 4.16
CA ASP A 132 -6.23 -45.10 3.12
C ASP A 132 -4.82 -44.60 2.77
N LYS A 133 -4.43 -43.41 3.28
CA LYS A 133 -3.14 -42.75 3.08
C LYS A 133 -2.42 -42.47 4.41
N PRO A 134 -1.07 -42.61 4.46
CA PRO A 134 -0.28 -42.22 5.63
C PRO A 134 -0.33 -40.71 5.87
N CYS A 135 -0.20 -40.28 7.13
CA CYS A 135 -0.06 -38.86 7.47
C CYS A 135 1.36 -38.38 7.11
N ASN A 136 1.48 -37.21 6.50
CA ASN A 136 2.78 -36.57 6.25
C ASN A 136 3.21 -35.75 7.45
N PHE A 137 4.48 -35.82 7.86
CA PHE A 137 5.00 -35.04 8.98
C PHE A 137 6.10 -34.12 8.49
N TYR A 138 5.83 -32.80 8.49
CA TYR A 138 6.81 -31.80 8.09
C TYR A 138 7.65 -31.35 9.27
N LYS A 139 8.93 -31.05 9.01
CA LYS A 139 9.92 -30.66 10.02
C LYS A 139 9.71 -29.22 10.47
N LEU A 140 8.75 -29.03 11.38
CA LEU A 140 8.35 -27.72 11.89
C LEU A 140 9.28 -27.23 12.99
N THR A 141 9.59 -25.93 13.00
CA THR A 141 10.26 -25.31 14.14
C THR A 141 9.32 -25.23 15.34
N TRP A 142 9.87 -25.04 16.55
CA TRP A 142 9.08 -24.79 17.76
C TRP A 142 8.04 -23.67 17.58
N LYS A 143 8.43 -22.59 16.90
CA LYS A 143 7.54 -21.47 16.60
C LYS A 143 6.41 -21.87 15.66
N ASP A 144 6.71 -22.65 14.64
CA ASP A 144 5.74 -23.14 13.65
C ASP A 144 4.69 -24.05 14.31
N ILE A 145 5.12 -24.92 15.24
CA ILE A 145 4.25 -25.82 16.01
C ILE A 145 3.23 -25.01 16.82
N TYR A 146 3.65 -23.98 17.56
CA TYR A 146 2.74 -23.10 18.29
C TYR A 146 1.75 -22.41 17.36
N GLN A 147 2.22 -21.89 16.22
CA GLN A 147 1.37 -21.19 15.27
C GLN A 147 0.34 -22.12 14.64
N ILE A 148 0.72 -23.32 14.21
CA ILE A 148 -0.19 -24.25 13.56
C ILE A 148 -1.25 -24.79 14.53
N ARG A 149 -0.89 -25.04 15.80
CA ARG A 149 -1.87 -25.43 16.82
C ARG A 149 -2.92 -24.35 17.05
N ASN A 150 -2.52 -23.08 17.10
CA ASN A 150 -3.47 -21.98 17.25
C ASN A 150 -4.38 -21.87 16.01
N VAL A 151 -3.86 -22.10 14.80
CA VAL A 151 -4.67 -22.18 13.56
C VAL A 151 -5.69 -23.32 13.64
N TYR A 152 -5.30 -24.49 14.14
CA TYR A 152 -6.21 -25.64 14.30
C TYR A 152 -7.33 -25.31 15.28
N ASN A 153 -7.00 -24.78 16.46
CA ASN A 153 -7.98 -24.37 17.46
C ASN A 153 -8.96 -23.30 16.95
N TYR A 154 -8.45 -22.28 16.26
CA TYR A 154 -9.29 -21.23 15.66
C TYR A 154 -10.26 -21.81 14.63
N SER A 155 -9.81 -22.76 13.83
CA SER A 155 -10.63 -23.25 12.75
C SER A 155 -11.68 -24.23 13.24
N GLU A 156 -11.36 -25.16 14.14
CA GLU A 156 -12.40 -26.04 14.70
C GLU A 156 -13.49 -25.23 15.43
N LEU A 157 -13.13 -24.10 16.05
CA LEU A 157 -14.11 -23.12 16.55
C LEU A 157 -15.04 -22.59 15.42
N LEU A 158 -14.50 -22.29 14.24
CA LEU A 158 -15.27 -21.76 13.11
C LEU A 158 -16.14 -22.80 12.42
N TYR A 159 -15.68 -24.04 12.27
CA TYR A 159 -16.36 -25.07 11.49
C TYR A 159 -17.50 -25.72 12.29
N ASP A 160 -17.30 -26.02 13.57
CA ASP A 160 -18.26 -26.78 14.37
C ASP A 160 -18.93 -25.98 15.51
N GLY A 161 -18.60 -24.70 15.64
CA GLY A 161 -19.10 -23.85 16.72
C GLY A 161 -20.53 -23.29 16.53
N ASP A 162 -21.35 -23.37 17.58
CA ASP A 162 -22.57 -22.56 17.75
C ASP A 162 -22.20 -21.07 17.92
N MET A 163 -23.01 -20.15 17.39
CA MET A 163 -22.79 -18.71 17.56
C MET A 163 -22.76 -18.25 19.02
N LYS A 164 -23.44 -18.95 19.92
CA LYS A 164 -23.38 -18.65 21.37
C LYS A 164 -21.97 -18.73 21.93
N ILE A 165 -21.06 -19.45 21.26
CA ILE A 165 -19.67 -19.57 21.67
C ILE A 165 -18.95 -18.22 21.65
N TYR A 166 -19.29 -17.32 20.72
CA TYR A 166 -18.64 -16.01 20.66
C TYR A 166 -19.00 -15.17 21.88
N ASP A 167 -20.20 -15.32 22.43
CA ASP A 167 -20.58 -14.68 23.70
C ASP A 167 -19.73 -15.24 24.85
N ASP A 168 -19.50 -16.56 24.91
CA ASP A 168 -18.64 -17.18 25.92
C ASP A 168 -17.17 -16.76 25.79
N ILE A 169 -16.62 -16.73 24.57
CA ILE A 169 -15.27 -16.25 24.29
C ILE A 169 -15.14 -14.78 24.69
N SER A 170 -16.18 -13.96 24.49
CA SER A 170 -16.18 -12.54 24.86
C SER A 170 -16.14 -12.26 26.36
N LYS A 171 -16.29 -13.27 27.23
CA LYS A 171 -16.26 -13.05 28.69
C LYS A 171 -14.86 -12.71 29.21
N GLU A 172 -13.81 -13.21 28.56
CA GLU A 172 -12.43 -12.97 29.00
C GLU A 172 -11.51 -12.61 27.84
N GLU A 173 -10.84 -11.45 27.96
CA GLU A 173 -9.99 -10.88 26.91
C GLU A 173 -8.87 -11.83 26.44
N LYS A 174 -8.33 -12.66 27.34
CA LYS A 174 -7.23 -13.60 27.04
C LYS A 174 -7.61 -14.62 25.95
N TYR A 175 -8.85 -15.12 25.94
CA TYR A 175 -9.32 -16.07 24.94
C TYR A 175 -9.62 -15.39 23.61
N ILE A 176 -10.10 -14.16 23.65
CA ILE A 176 -10.36 -13.35 22.46
C ILE A 176 -9.07 -13.08 21.73
N ASN A 177 -8.04 -12.66 22.47
CA ASN A 177 -6.70 -12.43 21.92
C ASN A 177 -6.14 -13.72 21.32
N TYR A 178 -6.37 -14.88 21.94
CA TYR A 178 -5.96 -16.18 21.42
C TYR A 178 -6.64 -16.57 20.10
N PHE A 179 -7.96 -16.49 20.02
CA PHE A 179 -8.70 -16.84 18.81
C PHE A 179 -8.49 -15.82 17.69
N LYS A 180 -8.36 -14.52 18.02
CA LYS A 180 -7.95 -13.48 17.05
C LYS A 180 -6.54 -13.71 16.51
N ASN A 181 -5.61 -14.18 17.34
CA ASN A 181 -4.28 -14.56 16.89
C ASN A 181 -4.35 -15.73 15.92
N GLY A 182 -5.16 -16.76 16.22
CA GLY A 182 -5.42 -17.87 15.31
C GLY A 182 -6.00 -17.43 13.95
N LEU A 183 -6.99 -16.53 13.96
CA LEU A 183 -7.54 -15.91 12.76
C LEU A 183 -6.46 -15.15 11.94
N THR A 184 -5.63 -14.38 12.64
CA THR A 184 -4.56 -13.60 12.01
C THR A 184 -3.52 -14.52 11.36
N LEU A 185 -3.12 -15.58 12.07
CA LEU A 185 -2.23 -16.60 11.56
C LEU A 185 -2.83 -17.27 10.33
N TYR A 186 -4.06 -17.77 10.40
CA TYR A 186 -4.75 -18.41 9.28
C TYR A 186 -4.75 -17.54 8.02
N ARG A 187 -5.14 -16.25 8.15
CA ARG A 187 -5.14 -15.29 7.04
C ARG A 187 -3.74 -15.05 6.49
N SER A 188 -2.76 -14.82 7.36
CA SER A 188 -1.37 -14.57 6.94
C SER A 188 -0.79 -15.77 6.19
N SER A 189 -1.10 -16.99 6.64
CA SER A 189 -0.65 -18.23 6.03
C SER A 189 -1.29 -18.44 4.66
N LYS A 190 -2.58 -18.12 4.49
CA LYS A 190 -3.25 -18.14 3.18
C LYS A 190 -2.59 -17.18 2.18
N THR A 191 -2.09 -16.02 2.62
CA THR A 191 -1.39 -15.07 1.73
C THR A 191 0.05 -15.51 1.41
N ILE A 192 0.78 -16.02 2.41
CA ILE A 192 2.21 -16.27 2.31
C ILE A 192 2.52 -17.61 1.65
N CYS A 193 1.72 -18.64 1.91
CA CYS A 193 2.01 -20.01 1.47
C CYS A 193 1.81 -20.29 -0.03
N PRO A 194 0.99 -19.53 -0.79
CA PRO A 194 0.99 -19.58 -2.24
C PRO A 194 2.20 -18.91 -2.91
N THR A 195 2.82 -17.93 -2.24
CA THR A 195 3.81 -17.02 -2.86
C THR A 195 5.26 -17.32 -2.50
N LYS A 196 5.53 -17.92 -1.33
CA LYS A 196 6.89 -18.36 -0.96
C LYS A 196 7.25 -19.71 -1.59
N ARG A 197 8.55 -19.95 -1.84
CA ARG A 197 9.08 -21.32 -2.00
C ARG A 197 8.59 -22.12 -0.79
N GLN A 198 7.75 -23.13 -1.03
CA GLN A 198 7.03 -23.90 -0.03
C GLN A 198 8.00 -24.42 1.04
N ASN A 199 7.95 -23.83 2.24
CA ASN A 199 8.66 -24.30 3.42
C ASN A 199 7.77 -25.28 4.20
N GLU A 200 8.35 -25.95 5.19
CA GLU A 200 7.72 -27.00 6.02
C GLU A 200 6.43 -26.51 6.67
N TYR A 201 6.42 -25.27 7.18
CA TYR A 201 5.20 -24.63 7.70
C TYR A 201 4.09 -24.54 6.66
N CYS A 202 4.41 -24.08 5.45
CA CYS A 202 3.42 -23.93 4.39
C CYS A 202 2.93 -25.27 3.84
N TYR A 203 3.75 -26.32 3.84
CA TYR A 203 3.27 -27.66 3.51
C TYR A 203 2.23 -28.15 4.53
N GLU A 204 2.50 -28.00 5.83
CA GLU A 204 1.56 -28.37 6.89
C GLU A 204 0.26 -27.57 6.78
N PHE A 205 0.36 -26.24 6.61
CA PHE A 205 -0.81 -25.38 6.45
C PHE A 205 -1.64 -25.71 5.20
N ASN A 206 -1.00 -25.97 4.06
CA ASN A 206 -1.69 -26.29 2.81
C ASN A 206 -2.37 -27.66 2.87
N GLU A 207 -1.79 -28.66 3.53
CA GLU A 207 -2.48 -29.93 3.79
C GLU A 207 -3.72 -29.71 4.65
N TYR A 208 -3.56 -28.94 5.73
CA TYR A 208 -4.64 -28.57 6.62
C TYR A 208 -5.80 -27.85 5.88
N GLU A 209 -5.47 -26.85 5.08
CA GLU A 209 -6.42 -26.04 4.31
C GLU A 209 -7.14 -26.87 3.25
N LYS A 210 -6.45 -27.79 2.59
CA LYS A 210 -7.03 -28.71 1.61
C LYS A 210 -8.08 -29.65 2.23
N VAL A 211 -7.91 -30.07 3.47
CA VAL A 211 -8.91 -30.88 4.18
C VAL A 211 -10.11 -30.01 4.57
N HIS A 212 -9.86 -28.85 5.17
CA HIS A 212 -10.91 -27.97 5.67
C HIS A 212 -11.73 -27.30 4.57
N SER A 213 -11.12 -27.00 3.41
CA SER A 213 -11.83 -26.45 2.25
C SER A 213 -12.93 -27.36 1.73
N LYS A 214 -12.84 -28.69 1.90
CA LYS A 214 -13.93 -29.61 1.55
C LYS A 214 -15.20 -29.39 2.37
N TYR A 215 -15.03 -28.93 3.61
CA TYR A 215 -16.12 -28.63 4.53
C TYR A 215 -16.63 -27.20 4.39
N LYS A 216 -15.89 -26.33 3.69
CA LYS A 216 -16.20 -24.91 3.52
C LYS A 216 -17.52 -24.69 2.76
N ASN A 217 -17.73 -25.42 1.67
CA ASN A 217 -18.95 -25.32 0.84
C ASN A 217 -20.21 -25.91 1.52
N VAL A 218 -20.07 -26.46 2.74
CA VAL A 218 -21.17 -27.07 3.52
C VAL A 218 -21.60 -26.16 4.67
N LEU A 219 -20.83 -25.10 4.98
CA LEU A 219 -21.03 -24.25 6.14
C LEU A 219 -21.45 -22.83 5.76
N PRO A 220 -22.77 -22.54 5.72
CA PRO A 220 -23.24 -21.16 5.66
C PRO A 220 -22.64 -20.37 6.84
N PHE A 221 -22.35 -19.07 6.66
CA PHE A 221 -21.86 -18.14 7.70
C PHE A 221 -20.35 -18.07 7.98
N PHE A 222 -19.47 -18.71 7.20
CA PHE A 222 -18.02 -18.65 7.47
C PHE A 222 -17.48 -17.20 7.50
N SER A 223 -17.85 -16.38 6.52
CA SER A 223 -17.37 -14.99 6.39
C SER A 223 -17.83 -14.11 7.56
N CYS A 224 -19.11 -14.18 7.93
CA CYS A 224 -19.57 -13.39 9.08
C CYS A 224 -18.96 -13.86 10.40
N ARG A 225 -18.65 -15.15 10.59
CA ARG A 225 -18.04 -15.68 11.82
C ARG A 225 -16.64 -15.11 12.04
N GLU A 226 -15.81 -15.06 11.00
CA GLU A 226 -14.50 -14.41 11.07
C GLU A 226 -14.63 -12.93 11.45
N LYS A 227 -15.63 -12.25 10.90
CA LYS A 227 -15.88 -10.83 11.12
C LYS A 227 -16.44 -10.56 12.52
N LEU A 228 -17.32 -11.44 13.01
CA LEU A 228 -17.82 -11.43 14.38
C LEU A 228 -16.65 -11.55 15.37
N LEU A 229 -15.79 -12.56 15.21
CA LEU A 229 -14.58 -12.73 16.03
C LEU A 229 -13.66 -11.51 15.98
N SER A 230 -13.45 -10.95 14.79
CA SER A 230 -12.64 -9.74 14.59
C SER A 230 -13.22 -8.51 15.31
N SER A 231 -14.54 -8.48 15.53
CA SER A 231 -15.26 -7.35 16.12
C SER A 231 -15.34 -7.40 17.65
N LEU A 232 -15.19 -8.56 18.27
CA LEU A 232 -15.19 -8.72 19.73
C LEU A 232 -14.10 -7.83 20.37
N HIS A 233 -14.41 -7.07 21.43
CA HIS A 233 -13.47 -6.26 22.21
C HIS A 233 -12.64 -5.25 21.41
N LYS A 234 -13.15 -4.76 20.29
CA LYS A 234 -12.68 -3.46 19.78
C LYS A 234 -13.32 -2.38 20.63
N GLU A 235 -12.60 -1.90 21.65
CA GLU A 235 -12.74 -0.48 21.97
C GLU A 235 -12.28 0.27 20.72
N ASP A 236 -13.22 0.87 19.99
CA ASP A 236 -12.97 1.72 18.82
C ASP A 236 -12.30 3.05 19.25
N ALA A 237 -11.33 3.01 20.16
CA ALA A 237 -10.54 4.15 20.56
C ALA A 237 -9.20 4.16 19.81
N THR A 238 -8.92 5.32 19.22
CA THR A 238 -7.63 5.83 18.73
C THR A 238 -7.36 5.83 17.21
N LEU A 239 -8.19 6.57 16.49
CA LEU A 239 -7.68 7.57 15.53
C LEU A 239 -8.38 8.90 15.82
N THR A 240 -7.71 9.75 16.61
CA THR A 240 -7.95 11.19 16.86
C THR A 240 -9.20 11.83 16.23
N GLY A 241 -10.09 12.31 17.10
CA GLY A 241 -11.02 13.40 16.77
C GLY A 241 -12.47 13.03 16.50
N GLU A 242 -12.90 11.80 16.72
CA GLU A 242 -14.34 11.49 16.69
C GLU A 242 -14.97 11.92 18.03
N LEU A 243 -15.78 12.99 17.96
CA LEU A 243 -16.74 13.35 18.99
C LEU A 243 -17.61 12.12 19.29
N SER A 244 -17.33 11.47 20.41
CA SER A 244 -18.29 10.61 21.10
C SER A 244 -19.55 11.44 21.35
N ARG A 245 -20.59 11.20 20.56
CA ARG A 245 -21.97 11.45 20.96
C ARG A 245 -22.68 10.12 20.97
N ASP A 246 -22.53 9.45 22.10
CA ASP A 246 -23.60 8.59 22.59
C ASP A 246 -24.82 9.48 22.81
N GLU A 247 -25.97 9.03 22.29
CA GLU A 247 -27.28 9.70 22.32
C GLU A 247 -27.45 10.90 21.35
N GLU A 248 -28.08 10.68 20.19
CA GLU A 248 -29.14 11.53 19.58
C GLU A 248 -29.68 10.98 18.23
N PRO A 249 -30.86 11.41 17.74
CA PRO A 249 -31.98 10.55 17.33
C PRO A 249 -31.96 10.14 15.86
N ASN A 250 -32.67 9.07 15.52
CA ASN A 250 -33.49 8.81 14.32
C ASN A 250 -33.13 9.41 12.93
N ASN A 251 -31.89 9.83 12.67
CA ASN A 251 -31.55 10.49 11.43
C ASN A 251 -31.25 9.46 10.33
N THR A 252 -31.95 9.61 9.20
CA THR A 252 -31.88 8.72 8.05
C THR A 252 -30.60 8.92 7.23
N MET A 253 -29.84 9.99 7.45
CA MET A 253 -28.56 10.31 6.76
C MET A 253 -27.39 10.57 7.73
N ASP A 254 -26.17 10.66 7.20
CA ASP A 254 -24.95 11.12 7.85
C ASP A 254 -25.18 12.47 8.57
N PRO A 255 -24.97 12.54 9.90
CA PRO A 255 -25.24 13.76 10.69
C PRO A 255 -24.40 14.95 10.28
N ASP A 256 -23.12 14.72 9.94
CA ASP A 256 -22.20 15.77 9.50
C ASP A 256 -22.68 16.37 8.18
N LEU A 257 -23.02 15.52 7.20
CA LEU A 257 -23.58 15.92 5.92
C LEU A 257 -24.92 16.65 6.06
N TYR A 258 -25.81 16.14 6.92
CA TYR A 258 -27.12 16.75 7.16
C TYR A 258 -26.96 18.16 7.72
N THR A 259 -26.08 18.33 8.71
CA THR A 259 -25.77 19.63 9.32
C THR A 259 -25.15 20.59 8.30
N LEU A 260 -24.29 20.07 7.42
CA LEU A 260 -23.58 20.84 6.40
C LEU A 260 -24.50 21.37 5.30
N LEU A 261 -25.50 20.59 4.89
CA LEU A 261 -26.39 20.91 3.77
C LEU A 261 -27.72 21.55 4.19
N ASN A 262 -28.20 21.27 5.41
CA ASN A 262 -29.44 21.78 5.97
C ASN A 262 -30.62 21.64 4.98
N GLU A 263 -31.28 22.73 4.57
CA GLU A 263 -32.43 22.73 3.63
C GLU A 263 -32.09 22.16 2.24
N LEU A 264 -30.82 22.12 1.83
CA LEU A 264 -30.43 21.58 0.52
C LEU A 264 -30.55 20.06 0.46
N VAL A 265 -30.58 19.40 1.62
CA VAL A 265 -30.77 17.95 1.66
C VAL A 265 -32.10 17.57 1.00
N ASP A 266 -33.14 18.39 1.16
CA ASP A 266 -34.46 18.16 0.58
C ASP A 266 -34.49 18.34 -0.95
N LYS A 267 -33.40 18.82 -1.55
CA LYS A 267 -33.22 18.83 -3.00
C LYS A 267 -32.67 17.51 -3.53
N GLY A 268 -32.00 16.72 -2.70
CA GLY A 268 -31.47 15.41 -3.05
C GLY A 268 -32.57 14.36 -3.19
N GLN A 269 -32.44 13.47 -4.18
CA GLN A 269 -33.38 12.36 -4.36
C GLN A 269 -33.24 11.30 -3.27
N LEU A 270 -32.04 11.14 -2.71
CA LEU A 270 -31.74 10.14 -1.69
C LEU A 270 -32.56 10.31 -0.40
N LYS A 271 -32.64 11.52 0.17
CA LYS A 271 -33.40 11.75 1.41
C LYS A 271 -34.88 11.45 1.21
N LYS A 272 -35.46 11.93 0.10
CA LYS A 272 -36.87 11.66 -0.24
C LYS A 272 -37.14 10.17 -0.37
N PHE A 273 -36.24 9.45 -1.03
CA PHE A 273 -36.35 8.00 -1.15
C PHE A 273 -36.30 7.31 0.22
N TYR A 274 -35.37 7.70 1.09
CA TYR A 274 -35.29 7.17 2.44
C TYR A 274 -36.56 7.45 3.26
N GLU A 275 -37.08 8.67 3.24
CA GLU A 275 -38.34 9.02 3.91
C GLU A 275 -39.52 8.19 3.39
N PHE A 276 -39.54 7.91 2.08
CA PHE A 276 -40.52 7.03 1.46
C PHE A 276 -40.40 5.57 1.93
N LEU A 277 -39.18 5.05 2.11
CA LEU A 277 -38.98 3.72 2.69
C LEU A 277 -39.52 3.63 4.14
N GLU A 278 -39.41 4.70 4.92
CA GLU A 278 -39.96 4.77 6.28
C GLU A 278 -41.50 4.76 6.32
N GLN A 279 -42.18 5.17 5.25
CA GLN A 279 -43.65 5.16 5.19
C GLN A 279 -44.25 3.75 5.11
N HIS A 280 -43.45 2.75 4.71
CA HIS A 280 -43.85 1.35 4.68
C HIS A 280 -43.86 0.81 6.11
N LYS A 281 -45.03 0.81 6.75
CA LYS A 281 -45.20 0.45 8.17
C LYS A 281 -44.75 -0.98 8.50
N GLU A 282 -44.32 -1.15 9.76
CA GLU A 282 -44.05 -2.44 10.40
C GLU A 282 -45.29 -3.34 10.31
N ILE A 283 -45.25 -4.39 9.50
CA ILE A 283 -46.20 -5.51 9.61
C ILE A 283 -45.42 -6.64 10.26
N TYR A 284 -45.73 -6.94 11.52
CA TYR A 284 -45.22 -8.15 12.16
C TYR A 284 -45.86 -9.36 11.48
N ILE A 285 -45.07 -10.10 10.70
CA ILE A 285 -45.51 -11.34 10.07
C ILE A 285 -44.80 -12.49 10.79
N PRO A 286 -45.49 -13.25 11.66
CA PRO A 286 -44.89 -14.37 12.40
C PRO A 286 -44.20 -15.39 11.49
N ASP A 287 -44.79 -15.64 10.31
CA ASP A 287 -44.34 -16.67 9.36
C ASP A 287 -43.20 -16.21 8.43
N SER A 288 -42.90 -14.90 8.35
CA SER A 288 -41.85 -14.39 7.45
C SER A 288 -40.43 -14.56 8.01
N CYS A 289 -40.30 -14.99 9.25
CA CYS A 289 -39.03 -15.16 9.94
C CYS A 289 -38.66 -16.63 10.16
N ASN A 290 -39.20 -17.52 9.32
CA ASN A 290 -38.81 -18.93 9.33
C ASN A 290 -37.39 -19.08 8.78
N PHE A 291 -36.43 -19.14 9.71
CA PHE A 291 -35.02 -19.29 9.39
C PHE A 291 -34.76 -20.63 8.67
N PRO A 292 -34.01 -20.64 7.55
CA PRO A 292 -33.70 -21.87 6.79
C PRO A 292 -32.90 -22.90 7.59
N SER A 293 -32.23 -22.46 8.64
CA SER A 293 -31.44 -23.22 9.59
C SER A 293 -31.78 -22.70 10.99
N ASN A 294 -31.67 -23.51 12.05
CA ASN A 294 -31.97 -23.13 13.43
C ASN A 294 -31.01 -22.04 13.99
N TYR A 295 -30.86 -20.91 13.30
CA TYR A 295 -29.96 -19.82 13.64
C TYR A 295 -30.60 -18.96 14.76
N PRO A 296 -29.94 -18.83 15.93
CA PRO A 296 -30.43 -17.97 17.00
C PRO A 296 -30.09 -16.50 16.69
N VAL A 297 -31.04 -15.75 16.09
CA VAL A 297 -30.89 -14.29 15.90
C VAL A 297 -31.03 -13.55 17.23
N LYS A 298 -30.05 -12.70 17.56
CA LYS A 298 -30.11 -11.82 18.72
C LYS A 298 -31.18 -10.73 18.50
N GLY A 299 -32.07 -10.52 19.47
CA GLY A 299 -33.15 -9.53 19.30
C GLY A 299 -34.14 -9.88 18.19
N LYS A 300 -34.48 -11.17 18.04
CA LYS A 300 -35.38 -11.75 17.02
C LYS A 300 -36.58 -10.87 16.66
N ASN A 301 -37.25 -10.26 17.64
CA ASN A 301 -38.42 -9.41 17.38
C ASN A 301 -38.10 -8.18 16.52
N ALA A 302 -37.04 -7.43 16.84
CA ALA A 302 -36.65 -6.23 16.08
C ALA A 302 -36.13 -6.60 14.68
N PHE A 303 -35.36 -7.68 14.59
CA PHE A 303 -34.90 -8.24 13.32
C PHE A 303 -36.07 -8.63 12.41
N CYS A 304 -37.04 -9.37 12.93
CA CYS A 304 -38.19 -9.83 12.16
C CYS A 304 -39.11 -8.68 11.72
N LYS A 305 -39.25 -7.64 12.54
CA LYS A 305 -39.96 -6.42 12.16
C LYS A 305 -39.31 -5.74 10.95
N LEU A 306 -37.98 -5.55 10.99
CA LEU A 306 -37.24 -4.96 9.86
C LEU A 306 -37.36 -5.82 8.60
N LEU A 307 -37.28 -7.15 8.74
CA LEU A 307 -37.42 -8.07 7.62
C LEU A 307 -38.84 -8.01 7.02
N GLY A 308 -39.88 -7.90 7.85
CA GLY A 308 -41.26 -7.69 7.42
C GLY A 308 -41.44 -6.37 6.65
N GLN A 309 -40.80 -5.30 7.12
CA GLN A 309 -40.77 -4.01 6.42
C GLN A 309 -40.12 -4.13 5.04
N VAL A 310 -38.96 -4.78 4.94
CA VAL A 310 -38.29 -5.02 3.65
C VAL A 310 -39.15 -5.88 2.74
N LYS A 311 -39.79 -6.94 3.24
CA LYS A 311 -40.72 -7.74 2.45
C LYS A 311 -41.84 -6.88 1.86
N ASN A 312 -42.47 -6.02 2.66
CA ASN A 312 -43.51 -5.11 2.19
C ASN A 312 -43.00 -4.11 1.13
N ILE A 313 -41.78 -3.57 1.31
CA ILE A 313 -41.12 -2.73 0.31
C ILE A 313 -40.93 -3.48 -1.02
N LEU A 314 -40.44 -4.72 -0.96
CA LEU A 314 -40.25 -5.57 -2.15
C LEU A 314 -41.57 -5.95 -2.82
N GLU A 315 -42.65 -6.13 -2.06
CA GLU A 315 -43.98 -6.42 -2.60
C GLU A 315 -44.54 -5.27 -3.44
N ASN A 316 -44.18 -4.04 -3.11
CA ASN A 316 -44.63 -2.82 -3.78
C ASN A 316 -43.58 -2.25 -4.76
N TRP A 317 -42.45 -2.93 -4.96
CA TRP A 317 -41.26 -2.37 -5.62
C TRP A 317 -41.50 -1.77 -7.01
N ASP A 318 -42.31 -2.41 -7.85
CA ASP A 318 -42.67 -1.90 -9.18
C ASP A 318 -43.25 -0.47 -9.10
N GLY A 319 -44.16 -0.22 -8.15
CA GLY A 319 -44.75 1.10 -7.93
C GLY A 319 -43.76 2.11 -7.33
N ILE A 320 -42.86 1.65 -6.46
CA ILE A 320 -41.80 2.46 -5.85
C ILE A 320 -40.84 2.98 -6.92
N SER A 321 -40.38 2.09 -7.80
CA SER A 321 -39.44 2.44 -8.88
C SER A 321 -40.03 3.42 -9.90
N GLN A 322 -41.34 3.36 -10.14
CA GLN A 322 -42.03 4.24 -11.10
C GLN A 322 -42.35 5.63 -10.52
N THR A 323 -42.59 5.75 -9.21
CA THR A 323 -43.03 7.01 -8.57
C THR A 323 -41.89 8.00 -8.29
N HIS A 324 -40.65 7.55 -8.21
CA HIS A 324 -39.50 8.41 -7.87
C HIS A 324 -38.79 9.04 -9.09
N ASN A 325 -39.56 9.49 -10.10
CA ASN A 325 -39.10 10.38 -11.18
C ASN A 325 -37.85 9.93 -11.96
N GLY A 326 -37.77 8.67 -12.36
CA GLY A 326 -36.79 8.22 -13.37
C GLY A 326 -35.43 7.76 -12.83
N LEU A 327 -35.31 7.47 -11.52
CA LEU A 327 -34.20 6.67 -11.00
C LEU A 327 -34.16 5.31 -11.72
N LYS A 328 -32.96 4.87 -12.12
CA LYS A 328 -32.81 3.52 -12.68
C LYS A 328 -33.08 2.51 -11.57
N LEU A 329 -33.64 1.36 -11.95
CA LEU A 329 -34.00 0.29 -11.01
C LEU A 329 -32.82 -0.13 -10.09
N ASN A 330 -31.59 -0.11 -10.63
CA ASN A 330 -30.39 -0.41 -9.86
C ASN A 330 -30.05 0.69 -8.83
N GLU A 331 -30.25 1.97 -9.15
CA GLU A 331 -29.97 3.10 -8.25
C GLU A 331 -30.93 3.09 -7.05
N SER A 332 -32.22 2.81 -7.28
CA SER A 332 -33.20 2.64 -6.18
C SER A 332 -32.85 1.45 -5.28
N CYS A 333 -32.31 0.38 -5.86
CA CYS A 333 -31.82 -0.77 -5.11
C CYS A 333 -30.58 -0.43 -4.26
N ASP A 334 -29.65 0.34 -4.81
CA ASP A 334 -28.48 0.81 -4.07
C ASP A 334 -28.93 1.62 -2.85
N TYR A 335 -29.88 2.54 -3.03
CA TYR A 335 -30.44 3.34 -1.94
C TYR A 335 -31.06 2.45 -0.85
N LEU A 336 -31.83 1.41 -1.20
CA LEU A 336 -32.38 0.47 -0.22
C LEU A 336 -31.27 -0.24 0.59
N ASN A 337 -30.19 -0.67 -0.08
CA ASN A 337 -29.06 -1.32 0.60
C ASN A 337 -28.39 -0.37 1.63
N TYR A 338 -28.07 0.86 1.23
CA TYR A 338 -27.44 1.85 2.13
C TYR A 338 -28.38 2.34 3.24
N TRP A 339 -29.69 2.38 3.00
CA TRP A 339 -30.68 2.63 4.04
C TRP A 339 -30.65 1.54 5.12
N LEU A 340 -30.62 0.27 4.71
CA LEU A 340 -30.57 -0.89 5.62
C LEU A 340 -29.34 -0.90 6.52
N TYR A 341 -28.19 -0.40 6.05
CA TYR A 341 -26.97 -0.30 6.87
C TYR A 341 -27.18 0.46 8.18
N ASN A 342 -28.01 1.51 8.18
CA ASN A 342 -28.37 2.23 9.40
C ASN A 342 -29.34 1.44 10.28
N LYS A 343 -30.30 0.75 9.66
CA LYS A 343 -31.27 -0.08 10.39
C LYS A 343 -30.60 -1.23 11.13
N PHE A 344 -29.61 -1.90 10.52
CA PHE A 344 -28.81 -2.92 11.20
C PHE A 344 -28.06 -2.37 12.42
N LYS A 345 -27.55 -1.14 12.33
CA LYS A 345 -26.93 -0.43 13.47
C LYS A 345 -27.93 -0.18 14.61
N GLN A 346 -29.16 0.23 14.29
CA GLN A 346 -30.22 0.51 15.27
C GLN A 346 -30.67 -0.74 16.03
N ILE A 347 -30.81 -1.88 15.35
CA ILE A 347 -31.19 -3.15 15.99
C ILE A 347 -30.00 -3.90 16.61
N ASN A 348 -28.80 -3.30 16.55
CA ASN A 348 -27.55 -3.89 17.01
C ASN A 348 -27.26 -5.29 16.43
N ALA A 349 -27.52 -5.47 15.14
CA ALA A 349 -27.31 -6.73 14.43
C ALA A 349 -25.81 -7.09 14.37
N THR A 350 -25.49 -8.34 14.67
CA THR A 350 -24.13 -8.89 14.45
C THR A 350 -23.87 -9.10 12.96
N PRO A 351 -22.59 -9.22 12.53
CA PRO A 351 -22.29 -9.53 11.13
C PRO A 351 -23.04 -10.74 10.58
N CYS A 352 -23.33 -11.73 11.44
CA CYS A 352 -24.03 -12.95 11.05
C CYS A 352 -25.54 -12.80 11.01
N ASP A 353 -26.14 -11.98 11.89
CA ASP A 353 -27.55 -11.63 11.78
C ASP A 353 -27.81 -10.96 10.42
N ILE A 354 -26.91 -10.07 9.99
CA ILE A 354 -27.00 -9.38 8.69
C ILE A 354 -26.87 -10.38 7.53
N GLU A 355 -25.97 -11.37 7.60
CA GLU A 355 -25.86 -12.40 6.56
C GLU A 355 -27.17 -13.19 6.41
N VAL A 356 -27.78 -13.60 7.54
CA VAL A 356 -29.10 -14.24 7.56
C VAL A 356 -30.16 -13.34 6.92
N PHE A 357 -30.13 -12.05 7.21
CA PHE A 357 -31.06 -11.08 6.64
C PHE A 357 -30.97 -11.04 5.11
N TYR A 358 -29.76 -10.98 4.57
CA TYR A 358 -29.50 -10.93 3.13
C TYR A 358 -29.94 -12.21 2.42
N ILE A 359 -29.74 -13.38 3.03
CA ILE A 359 -30.26 -14.67 2.52
C ILE A 359 -31.78 -14.65 2.43
N LEU A 360 -32.46 -14.18 3.49
CA LEU A 360 -33.92 -14.09 3.53
C LEU A 360 -34.47 -13.09 2.52
N TRP A 361 -33.84 -11.92 2.39
CA TRP A 361 -34.16 -10.95 1.34
C TRP A 361 -34.03 -11.59 -0.04
N HIS A 362 -32.89 -12.23 -0.34
CA HIS A 362 -32.68 -12.89 -1.63
C HIS A 362 -33.82 -13.86 -1.97
N LYS A 363 -34.23 -14.68 -0.99
CA LYS A 363 -35.35 -15.61 -1.14
C LYS A 363 -36.66 -14.88 -1.49
N PHE A 364 -37.01 -13.81 -0.78
CA PHE A 364 -38.20 -13.03 -1.09
C PHE A 364 -38.15 -12.39 -2.47
N ALA A 365 -36.98 -11.92 -2.91
CA ALA A 365 -36.80 -11.37 -4.24
C ALA A 365 -37.03 -12.45 -5.33
N LEU A 366 -36.46 -13.65 -5.16
CA LEU A 366 -36.67 -14.78 -6.09
C LEU A 366 -38.15 -15.19 -6.22
N GLU A 367 -38.88 -15.23 -5.10
CA GLU A 367 -40.32 -15.53 -5.10
C GLU A 367 -41.12 -14.51 -5.94
N LYS A 368 -40.67 -13.26 -6.05
CA LYS A 368 -41.33 -12.22 -6.85
C LYS A 368 -41.01 -12.31 -8.34
N THR A 369 -39.77 -12.63 -8.71
CA THR A 369 -39.38 -12.73 -10.12
C THR A 369 -40.12 -13.85 -10.84
N ASN A 370 -40.42 -14.95 -10.14
CA ASN A 370 -41.28 -16.02 -10.65
C ASN A 370 -42.72 -15.56 -11.00
N ASN A 371 -43.14 -14.39 -10.51
CA ASN A 371 -44.43 -13.76 -10.81
C ASN A 371 -44.34 -12.66 -11.90
N ASN A 372 -43.24 -12.61 -12.68
CA ASN A 372 -42.98 -11.61 -13.74
C ASN A 372 -43.00 -10.14 -13.29
N LYS A 373 -42.75 -9.86 -12.01
CA LYS A 373 -42.65 -8.50 -11.45
C LYS A 373 -41.18 -8.10 -11.27
N LYS A 374 -40.83 -6.83 -11.53
CA LYS A 374 -39.45 -6.37 -11.26
C LYS A 374 -39.31 -6.13 -9.77
N THR A 375 -38.16 -6.52 -9.21
CA THR A 375 -37.92 -6.41 -7.76
C THR A 375 -36.48 -5.98 -7.49
N CYS A 376 -36.18 -5.72 -6.22
CA CYS A 376 -34.84 -5.44 -5.77
C CYS A 376 -34.14 -6.68 -5.24
N TYR A 377 -32.98 -6.98 -5.81
CA TYR A 377 -32.09 -7.99 -5.27
C TYR A 377 -31.12 -7.34 -4.29
N ASN A 378 -30.86 -8.06 -3.20
CA ASN A 378 -29.80 -7.71 -2.28
C ASN A 378 -28.44 -7.75 -2.99
N LYS A 379 -27.51 -6.90 -2.56
CA LYS A 379 -26.10 -7.04 -2.92
C LYS A 379 -25.46 -8.22 -2.22
N GLU A 380 -24.31 -8.67 -2.71
CA GLU A 380 -23.49 -9.63 -1.99
C GLU A 380 -23.00 -9.03 -0.66
N TYR A 381 -23.06 -9.83 0.40
CA TYR A 381 -22.69 -9.41 1.73
C TYR A 381 -21.53 -10.27 2.25
N TYR A 382 -20.36 -9.66 2.41
CA TYR A 382 -19.13 -10.36 2.81
C TYR A 382 -18.85 -10.24 4.32
N GLY A 383 -19.87 -10.34 5.17
CA GLY A 383 -19.70 -10.29 6.63
C GLY A 383 -19.33 -8.91 7.18
N PHE A 384 -19.71 -7.81 6.54
CA PHE A 384 -19.28 -6.46 6.95
C PHE A 384 -19.60 -6.13 8.41
N SER A 385 -18.64 -5.55 9.12
CA SER A 385 -18.83 -5.02 10.47
C SER A 385 -19.70 -3.75 10.46
N LYS A 386 -20.27 -3.43 11.63
CA LYS A 386 -21.07 -2.20 11.85
C LYS A 386 -20.34 -0.93 11.37
N LYS A 387 -19.05 -0.81 11.69
CA LYS A 387 -18.20 0.31 11.28
C LYS A 387 -18.00 0.36 9.77
N GLU A 388 -17.80 -0.79 9.13
CA GLU A 388 -17.70 -0.87 7.66
C GLU A 388 -18.99 -0.39 7.00
N LEU A 389 -20.16 -0.81 7.50
CA LEU A 389 -21.45 -0.38 6.97
C LEU A 389 -21.70 1.13 7.13
N VAL A 390 -21.33 1.70 8.28
CA VAL A 390 -21.40 3.16 8.52
C VAL A 390 -20.50 3.92 7.54
N ASN A 391 -19.25 3.47 7.40
CA ASN A 391 -18.28 4.08 6.51
C ASN A 391 -18.74 4.00 5.04
N LYS A 392 -19.24 2.83 4.61
CA LYS A 392 -19.82 2.61 3.27
C LYS A 392 -20.92 3.63 2.99
N LYS A 393 -21.88 3.74 3.91
CA LYS A 393 -22.99 4.68 3.82
C LYS A 393 -22.51 6.13 3.72
N ARG A 394 -21.61 6.54 4.61
CA ARG A 394 -21.05 7.90 4.63
C ARG A 394 -20.39 8.27 3.30
N MET A 395 -19.61 7.36 2.72
CA MET A 395 -18.99 7.56 1.41
C MET A 395 -20.02 7.68 0.30
N PHE A 396 -21.02 6.79 0.28
CA PHE A 396 -22.08 6.82 -0.72
C PHE A 396 -22.89 8.12 -0.66
N GLU A 397 -23.33 8.54 0.52
CA GLU A 397 -24.09 9.78 0.70
C GLU A 397 -23.30 11.02 0.30
N PHE A 398 -22.01 11.07 0.61
CA PHE A 398 -21.14 12.14 0.13
C PHE A 398 -21.14 12.22 -1.41
N LEU A 399 -21.00 11.09 -2.09
CA LEU A 399 -20.94 11.05 -3.56
C LEU A 399 -22.25 11.51 -4.19
N GLU A 400 -23.39 11.10 -3.64
CA GLU A 400 -24.72 11.54 -4.11
C GLU A 400 -24.95 13.04 -3.93
N TYR A 401 -24.43 13.63 -2.85
CA TYR A 401 -24.59 15.06 -2.57
C TYR A 401 -23.42 15.94 -3.03
N TYR A 402 -22.34 15.36 -3.58
CA TYR A 402 -21.13 16.09 -3.95
C TYR A 402 -21.42 17.25 -4.92
N LYS A 403 -22.37 17.09 -5.84
CA LYS A 403 -22.77 18.17 -6.76
C LYS A 403 -23.28 19.41 -6.02
N PHE A 404 -24.10 19.23 -4.98
CA PHE A 404 -24.63 20.36 -4.19
C PHE A 404 -23.55 20.99 -3.31
N ILE A 405 -22.66 20.16 -2.76
CA ILE A 405 -21.48 20.64 -2.02
C ILE A 405 -20.60 21.51 -2.92
N LYS A 406 -20.37 21.06 -4.16
CA LYS A 406 -19.61 21.77 -5.19
C LYS A 406 -20.24 23.12 -5.56
N GLU A 407 -21.55 23.17 -5.76
CA GLU A 407 -22.28 24.42 -5.99
C GLU A 407 -22.12 25.39 -4.82
N LYS A 408 -22.23 24.92 -3.58
CA LYS A 408 -22.07 25.78 -2.39
C LYS A 408 -20.65 26.23 -2.12
N LEU A 409 -19.64 25.43 -2.48
CA LEU A 409 -18.25 25.85 -2.46
C LEU A 409 -17.97 27.04 -3.38
N ASN A 410 -18.73 27.18 -4.48
CA ASN A 410 -18.60 28.33 -5.38
C ASN A 410 -19.29 29.60 -4.85
N GLU A 411 -20.32 29.45 -4.01
CA GLU A 411 -21.15 30.57 -3.51
C GLU A 411 -20.74 31.08 -2.12
N SER A 412 -19.89 30.35 -1.39
CA SER A 412 -19.69 30.56 0.05
C SER A 412 -18.62 31.60 0.40
N LYS A 413 -18.87 32.35 1.49
CA LYS A 413 -17.86 33.18 2.19
C LYS A 413 -16.86 32.29 2.93
N ASP A 414 -15.67 32.83 3.22
CA ASP A 414 -14.53 32.08 3.78
C ASP A 414 -14.84 31.20 5.00
N GLU A 415 -15.66 31.66 5.95
CA GLU A 415 -16.01 30.86 7.14
C GLU A 415 -16.82 29.60 6.81
N LYS A 416 -17.86 29.70 5.97
CA LYS A 416 -18.66 28.53 5.56
C LYS A 416 -17.85 27.59 4.67
N LYS A 417 -17.00 28.16 3.82
CA LYS A 417 -16.07 27.45 2.95
C LYS A 417 -15.15 26.53 3.76
N ASN A 418 -14.61 26.99 4.88
CA ASN A 418 -13.77 26.19 5.78
C ASN A 418 -14.50 24.94 6.32
N VAL A 419 -15.79 25.05 6.64
CA VAL A 419 -16.60 23.92 7.11
C VAL A 419 -16.76 22.86 6.01
N TYR A 420 -17.07 23.27 4.78
CA TYR A 420 -17.12 22.36 3.63
C TYR A 420 -15.76 21.69 3.36
N CYS A 421 -14.68 22.48 3.35
CA CYS A 421 -13.33 21.95 3.15
C CYS A 421 -12.93 20.93 4.23
N SER A 422 -13.27 21.19 5.50
CA SER A 422 -13.00 20.27 6.61
C SER A 422 -13.76 18.95 6.45
N TYR A 423 -15.04 19.01 6.10
CA TYR A 423 -15.85 17.81 5.84
C TYR A 423 -15.29 17.00 4.66
N ILE A 424 -14.95 17.66 3.55
CA ILE A 424 -14.37 17.01 2.37
C ILE A 424 -13.03 16.35 2.73
N LYS A 425 -12.15 17.04 3.46
CA LYS A 425 -10.89 16.47 3.95
C LYS A 425 -11.15 15.17 4.72
N GLY A 426 -12.12 15.17 5.64
CA GLY A 426 -12.52 13.97 6.39
C GLY A 426 -13.00 12.81 5.50
N ILE A 427 -13.72 13.09 4.42
CA ILE A 427 -14.14 12.05 3.45
C ILE A 427 -12.94 11.49 2.67
N PHE A 428 -11.99 12.34 2.25
CA PHE A 428 -10.79 11.88 1.55
C PHE A 428 -9.86 11.07 2.47
N GLU A 429 -9.79 11.42 3.76
CA GLU A 429 -9.12 10.61 4.78
C GLU A 429 -9.81 9.27 4.98
N LEU A 430 -11.14 9.25 4.99
CA LEU A 430 -11.95 8.02 5.02
C LEU A 430 -11.67 7.15 3.79
N TYR A 431 -11.59 7.72 2.58
CA TYR A 431 -11.21 7.02 1.37
C TYR A 431 -9.85 6.31 1.52
N LYS A 432 -8.82 7.01 2.04
CA LYS A 432 -7.51 6.40 2.29
C LYS A 432 -7.60 5.25 3.29
N ASN A 433 -8.36 5.41 4.37
CA ASN A 433 -8.61 4.34 5.33
C ASN A 433 -9.27 3.12 4.67
N MET A 434 -10.29 3.33 3.85
CA MET A 434 -10.97 2.27 3.10
C MET A 434 -10.03 1.55 2.13
N GLU A 435 -9.18 2.29 1.41
CA GLU A 435 -8.21 1.75 0.45
C GLU A 435 -7.19 0.82 1.13
N THR A 436 -6.70 1.16 2.33
CA THR A 436 -5.80 0.27 3.10
C THR A 436 -6.46 -1.07 3.47
N LYS A 437 -7.80 -1.13 3.48
CA LYS A 437 -8.60 -2.33 3.80
C LYS A 437 -9.14 -3.03 2.54
N LYS A 438 -8.71 -2.64 1.34
CA LYS A 438 -9.21 -3.15 0.05
C LYS A 438 -9.09 -4.67 -0.10
N TYR A 439 -8.10 -5.30 0.52
CA TYR A 439 -7.84 -6.74 0.46
C TYR A 439 -8.93 -7.65 1.09
N TYR A 440 -10.02 -7.08 1.62
CA TYR A 440 -11.07 -7.84 2.31
C TYR A 440 -12.45 -7.75 1.64
N HIS A 441 -12.52 -7.32 0.37
CA HIS A 441 -13.77 -7.05 -0.37
C HIS A 441 -14.73 -6.06 0.35
N SER A 442 -14.24 -5.36 1.39
CA SER A 442 -15.08 -4.54 2.26
C SER A 442 -15.60 -3.25 1.61
N TYR A 443 -14.85 -2.60 0.72
CA TYR A 443 -15.20 -1.26 0.20
C TYR A 443 -15.09 -1.15 -1.33
N GLY A 444 -15.09 -2.28 -2.04
CA GLY A 444 -14.78 -2.31 -3.48
C GLY A 444 -15.68 -1.40 -4.32
N GLU A 445 -16.99 -1.41 -4.05
CA GLU A 445 -17.96 -0.58 -4.77
C GLU A 445 -17.78 0.91 -4.48
N GLU A 446 -17.68 1.29 -3.21
CA GLU A 446 -17.56 2.69 -2.81
C GLU A 446 -16.26 3.31 -3.31
N LEU A 447 -15.16 2.56 -3.25
CA LEU A 447 -13.87 3.00 -3.81
C LEU A 447 -13.96 3.23 -5.32
N LYS A 448 -14.67 2.35 -6.04
CA LYS A 448 -14.87 2.50 -7.49
C LYS A 448 -15.72 3.72 -7.82
N LEU A 449 -16.82 3.94 -7.08
CA LEU A 449 -17.67 5.12 -7.25
C LEU A 449 -16.88 6.41 -6.98
N PHE A 450 -16.09 6.44 -5.90
CA PHE A 450 -15.24 7.58 -5.57
C PHE A 450 -14.20 7.86 -6.68
N GLN A 451 -13.50 6.83 -7.16
CA GLN A 451 -12.54 6.96 -8.25
C GLN A 451 -13.19 7.48 -9.54
N ASN A 452 -14.38 7.00 -9.89
CA ASN A 452 -15.08 7.50 -11.08
C ASN A 452 -15.34 9.01 -11.04
N VAL A 453 -15.57 9.58 -9.85
CA VAL A 453 -15.78 11.03 -9.67
C VAL A 453 -14.43 11.77 -9.66
N PHE A 454 -13.46 11.31 -8.88
CA PHE A 454 -12.26 12.08 -8.54
C PHE A 454 -10.99 11.70 -9.30
N SER A 455 -10.94 10.59 -10.04
CA SER A 455 -9.72 10.18 -10.77
C SER A 455 -9.38 11.11 -11.94
N SER A 456 -10.32 11.96 -12.38
CA SER A 456 -9.99 13.03 -13.33
C SER A 456 -9.32 14.20 -12.61
N ASN A 457 -8.23 14.74 -13.18
CA ASN A 457 -7.51 15.87 -12.58
C ASN A 457 -8.39 17.13 -12.42
N GLY A 458 -9.50 17.25 -13.15
CA GLY A 458 -10.37 18.42 -13.11
C GLY A 458 -11.08 18.62 -11.76
N GLU A 459 -11.66 17.57 -11.19
CA GLU A 459 -12.36 17.67 -9.90
C GLU A 459 -11.39 17.88 -8.74
N LEU A 460 -10.24 17.19 -8.75
CA LEU A 460 -9.21 17.41 -7.74
C LEU A 460 -8.64 18.83 -7.81
N HIS A 461 -8.35 19.33 -9.01
CA HIS A 461 -7.86 20.71 -9.18
C HIS A 461 -8.88 21.73 -8.71
N PHE A 462 -10.17 21.53 -9.01
CA PHE A 462 -11.24 22.38 -8.51
C PHE A 462 -11.24 22.44 -6.97
N LEU A 463 -11.17 21.27 -6.33
CA LEU A 463 -11.14 21.19 -4.87
C LEU A 463 -9.86 21.77 -4.28
N GLU A 464 -8.71 21.64 -4.95
CA GLU A 464 -7.42 22.17 -4.48
C GLU A 464 -7.36 23.70 -4.62
N GLU A 465 -8.00 24.28 -5.64
CA GLU A 465 -8.16 25.73 -5.81
C GLU A 465 -9.10 26.31 -4.74
N LYS A 466 -10.23 25.65 -4.48
CA LYS A 466 -11.19 26.13 -3.48
C LYS A 466 -10.71 25.86 -2.07
N CYS A 467 -10.24 24.65 -1.79
CA CYS A 467 -9.81 24.20 -0.48
C CYS A 467 -8.31 23.87 -0.52
N PRO A 468 -7.44 24.90 -0.37
CA PRO A 468 -6.00 24.66 -0.31
C PRO A 468 -5.62 23.80 0.90
N ASP A 469 -4.44 23.17 0.83
CA ASP A 469 -3.86 22.39 1.94
C ASP A 469 -4.62 21.12 2.36
N MET A 470 -5.38 20.49 1.45
CA MET A 470 -6.04 19.19 1.70
C MET A 470 -5.20 17.96 1.28
N CYS A 471 -3.99 18.15 0.76
CA CYS A 471 -3.10 17.07 0.30
C CYS A 471 -3.72 16.18 -0.80
N LEU A 472 -4.63 16.72 -1.61
CA LEU A 472 -5.39 15.93 -2.60
C LEU A 472 -4.52 15.27 -3.65
N GLY A 473 -3.37 15.86 -4.00
CA GLY A 473 -2.39 15.26 -4.92
C GLY A 473 -1.88 13.87 -4.50
N PHE A 474 -2.03 13.49 -3.22
CA PHE A 474 -1.60 12.19 -2.70
C PHE A 474 -2.73 11.16 -2.57
N VAL A 475 -4.00 11.53 -2.85
CA VAL A 475 -5.16 10.66 -2.57
C VAL A 475 -5.06 9.30 -3.27
N PHE A 476 -4.63 9.27 -4.54
CA PHE A 476 -4.49 8.04 -5.32
C PHE A 476 -3.08 7.44 -5.31
N ASN A 477 -2.20 7.93 -4.44
CA ASN A 477 -0.88 7.34 -4.28
C ASN A 477 -0.97 6.13 -3.34
N ASN A 478 -0.84 4.93 -3.91
CA ASN A 478 -0.95 3.65 -3.20
C ASN A 478 0.19 3.41 -2.18
N LYS A 479 1.29 4.18 -2.22
CA LYS A 479 2.40 4.07 -1.25
C LYS A 479 2.03 4.70 0.09
N PHE A 480 1.18 5.72 0.09
CA PHE A 480 0.81 6.46 1.29
C PHE A 480 -0.44 5.88 1.95
N LYS A 481 -0.35 5.60 3.25
CA LYS A 481 -1.48 5.08 4.05
C LYS A 481 -2.47 6.18 4.47
N THR A 482 -2.00 7.42 4.59
CA THR A 482 -2.79 8.59 4.98
C THR A 482 -2.90 9.58 3.82
N LEU A 483 -3.87 10.50 3.89
CA LEU A 483 -4.08 11.52 2.87
C LEU A 483 -2.93 12.55 2.86
N CYS A 484 -2.52 12.98 4.05
CA CYS A 484 -1.38 13.87 4.26
C CYS A 484 -0.23 13.06 4.91
N PRO A 485 0.65 12.41 4.14
CA PRO A 485 1.73 11.56 4.67
C PRO A 485 2.87 12.32 5.35
N PHE A 486 2.89 13.65 5.22
CA PHE A 486 3.91 14.54 5.78
C PHE A 486 3.34 15.49 6.86
N GLU A 487 2.02 15.45 7.11
CA GLU A 487 1.40 16.25 8.18
C GLU A 487 1.10 15.39 9.40
N ASP A 488 1.19 15.99 10.58
CA ASP A 488 1.09 15.32 11.87
C ASP A 488 -0.16 15.62 12.68
N LYS A 489 -0.40 14.72 13.65
CA LYS A 489 -1.24 14.97 14.82
C LYS A 489 -0.40 15.74 15.87
N SER A 490 -0.95 16.85 16.35
CA SER A 490 -0.46 17.78 17.39
C SER A 490 0.88 17.47 18.08
N ILE A 491 1.81 18.42 18.03
CA ILE A 491 3.08 18.41 18.78
C ILE A 491 2.83 18.21 20.29
N PRO A 492 3.55 17.30 20.97
CA PRO A 492 3.60 17.24 22.44
C PRO A 492 3.95 18.62 23.03
N GLU A 493 3.18 19.11 24.01
CA GLU A 493 3.37 20.45 24.58
C GLU A 493 4.79 20.69 25.12
N THR A 494 5.47 19.65 25.57
CA THR A 494 6.86 19.66 26.03
C THR A 494 7.88 20.03 24.94
N GLU A 495 7.60 19.76 23.67
CA GLU A 495 8.51 19.99 22.54
C GLU A 495 8.27 21.34 21.86
N LYS A 496 7.07 21.93 22.02
CA LYS A 496 6.78 23.32 21.57
C LYS A 496 7.70 24.36 22.21
N ILE A 497 8.22 24.08 23.41
CA ILE A 497 9.14 24.97 24.14
C ILE A 497 10.48 25.11 23.41
N ASN A 498 10.94 24.06 22.71
CA ASN A 498 12.20 24.06 21.94
C ASN A 498 12.07 24.65 20.53
N LEU A 499 10.83 24.92 20.09
CA LEU A 499 10.50 25.55 18.81
C LEU A 499 10.30 27.07 18.92
N LYS A 500 10.54 27.67 20.09
CA LYS A 500 10.42 29.13 20.27
C LYS A 500 11.28 29.87 19.23
N PRO A 501 10.80 31.01 18.70
CA PRO A 501 11.61 31.88 17.84
C PRO A 501 12.90 32.22 18.57
N CYS A 502 14.03 32.03 17.91
CA CYS A 502 15.30 32.41 18.51
C CYS A 502 15.26 33.91 18.80
N GLU A 503 15.54 34.29 20.04
CA GLU A 503 15.96 35.65 20.34
C GLU A 503 17.20 35.93 19.48
N LYS A 504 17.26 37.11 18.85
CA LYS A 504 18.42 37.52 18.03
C LYS A 504 19.68 37.35 18.89
N MET A 505 20.43 36.28 18.69
CA MET A 505 21.77 36.17 19.26
C MET A 505 22.57 37.32 18.63
N ASP A 506 22.92 38.31 19.45
CA ASP A 506 23.81 39.38 19.04
C ASP A 506 25.04 38.79 18.36
N HIS A 507 25.45 39.42 17.26
CA HIS A 507 26.52 39.01 16.34
C HIS A 507 27.94 38.92 16.95
N SER A 508 28.07 38.71 18.25
CA SER A 508 29.31 38.58 19.03
C SER A 508 29.36 37.17 19.63
N ILE A 509 30.17 36.19 19.24
CA ILE A 509 31.62 36.10 18.97
C ILE A 509 31.76 34.65 18.41
N SER A 510 32.32 34.34 17.23
CA SER A 510 33.71 34.49 16.80
C SER A 510 33.78 34.54 15.27
N ARG A 511 33.81 35.75 14.70
CA ARG A 511 34.29 36.01 13.33
C ARG A 511 35.82 36.08 13.33
N ARG A 512 36.49 35.01 13.75
CA ARG A 512 37.93 34.88 13.51
C ARG A 512 38.13 33.89 12.36
N ASP A 513 38.55 34.46 11.24
CA ASP A 513 39.25 33.83 10.12
C ASP A 513 38.42 33.03 9.09
N ILE A 514 37.30 33.57 8.61
CA ILE A 514 36.76 33.20 7.28
C ILE A 514 36.48 34.49 6.48
N ASP A 515 37.54 34.91 5.79
CA ASP A 515 37.59 35.65 4.53
C ASP A 515 37.03 37.08 4.46
N GLU A 516 37.92 38.04 4.19
CA GLU A 516 37.64 39.44 3.83
C GLU A 516 36.92 39.56 2.47
N ASN A 517 36.67 38.47 1.75
CA ASN A 517 35.88 38.43 0.51
C ASN A 517 34.37 38.19 0.75
N ARG A 518 33.71 38.97 1.62
CA ARG A 518 32.26 39.16 1.45
C ARG A 518 32.03 40.05 0.23
N GLY A 519 32.08 39.45 -0.96
CA GLY A 519 31.61 40.07 -2.19
C GLY A 519 30.19 40.62 -2.00
N LYS A 520 29.91 41.78 -2.61
CA LYS A 520 28.59 42.43 -2.59
C LYS A 520 27.49 41.40 -2.87
N ASP A 521 26.45 41.37 -2.04
CA ASP A 521 25.30 40.51 -2.27
C ASP A 521 24.35 41.18 -3.27
N TYR A 522 24.37 40.71 -4.51
CA TYR A 522 23.56 41.25 -5.59
C TYR A 522 22.13 40.69 -5.49
N ASN A 523 21.18 41.55 -5.13
CA ASN A 523 19.76 41.20 -5.04
C ASN A 523 18.91 42.08 -5.97
N PHE A 524 18.65 41.57 -7.18
CA PHE A 524 17.85 42.27 -8.19
C PHE A 524 16.41 41.79 -8.13
N SER A 525 15.55 42.55 -7.44
CA SER A 525 14.14 42.22 -7.25
C SER A 525 13.34 42.20 -8.56
N ASP A 526 13.81 42.88 -9.59
CA ASP A 526 13.19 42.94 -10.90
C ASP A 526 13.49 41.69 -11.76
N LEU A 527 14.48 40.85 -11.43
CA LEU A 527 14.85 39.69 -12.24
C LEU A 527 13.92 38.47 -12.06
N ILE A 528 13.95 37.52 -13.00
CA ILE A 528 13.02 36.36 -13.01
C ILE A 528 13.29 35.43 -11.82
N THR A 529 14.56 35.28 -11.45
CA THR A 529 14.95 34.42 -10.31
C THR A 529 14.45 34.94 -8.96
N SER A 530 14.23 36.25 -8.80
CA SER A 530 13.73 36.84 -7.55
C SER A 530 12.34 36.32 -7.19
N ALA A 531 11.43 36.25 -8.17
CA ALA A 531 10.07 35.76 -7.99
C ALA A 531 10.05 34.29 -7.55
N VAL A 532 10.94 33.48 -8.14
CA VAL A 532 11.14 32.08 -7.78
C VAL A 532 11.60 31.94 -6.33
N TYR A 533 12.62 32.69 -5.90
CA TYR A 533 13.13 32.61 -4.53
C TYR A 533 12.15 33.17 -3.50
N ASN A 534 11.39 34.21 -3.82
CA ASN A 534 10.32 34.71 -2.97
C ASN A 534 9.26 33.63 -2.70
N GLU A 535 8.90 32.86 -3.73
CA GLU A 535 7.98 31.73 -3.57
C GLU A 535 8.57 30.63 -2.68
N LEU A 536 9.85 30.26 -2.87
CA LEU A 536 10.53 29.27 -2.04
C LEU A 536 10.66 29.71 -0.57
N ASN A 537 10.80 31.02 -0.34
CA ASN A 537 10.93 31.64 0.98
C ASN A 537 9.61 31.82 1.73
N GLY A 538 8.46 31.61 1.07
CA GLY A 538 7.15 31.81 1.65
C GLY A 538 6.98 31.11 3.00
N GLU A 539 6.14 31.68 3.87
CA GLU A 539 5.94 31.19 5.24
C GLU A 539 5.39 29.76 5.29
N VAL A 540 5.63 29.08 6.41
CA VAL A 540 5.15 27.74 6.73
C VAL A 540 4.75 27.74 8.21
N THR A 541 3.60 27.16 8.53
CA THR A 541 3.21 26.94 9.92
C THR A 541 4.19 25.94 10.55
N ILE A 542 4.81 26.36 11.66
CA ILE A 542 5.96 25.67 12.26
C ILE A 542 5.65 24.19 12.57
N ASP A 543 4.40 23.87 12.88
CA ASP A 543 3.92 22.55 13.28
C ASP A 543 3.53 21.61 12.13
N LYS A 544 3.39 22.11 10.90
CA LYS A 544 2.85 21.33 9.78
C LYS A 544 3.65 20.09 9.42
N TYR A 545 4.99 20.18 9.48
CA TYR A 545 5.91 19.10 9.07
C TYR A 545 6.70 18.54 10.26
N TYR A 546 6.08 18.52 11.44
CA TYR A 546 6.72 18.14 12.69
C TYR A 546 7.42 16.78 12.61
N SER A 547 6.74 15.70 12.21
CA SER A 547 7.31 14.33 12.19
C SER A 547 8.49 14.19 11.26
N VAL A 548 8.50 14.98 10.20
CA VAL A 548 9.57 14.98 9.20
C VAL A 548 10.78 15.72 9.74
N CYS A 549 10.57 16.92 10.30
CA CYS A 549 11.66 17.80 10.72
C CYS A 549 12.05 17.66 12.21
N SER A 550 11.37 16.81 12.98
CA SER A 550 11.57 16.67 14.44
C SER A 550 12.99 16.29 14.83
N ALA A 551 13.68 15.53 13.97
CA ALA A 551 15.10 15.18 14.15
C ALA A 551 16.03 16.40 14.24
N LEU A 552 15.59 17.57 13.76
CA LEU A 552 16.35 18.82 13.78
C LEU A 552 16.08 19.69 15.02
N ILE A 553 15.07 19.34 15.84
CA ILE A 553 14.71 20.10 17.04
C ILE A 553 15.89 20.25 18.03
N PRO A 554 16.65 19.19 18.35
CA PRO A 554 17.78 19.30 19.27
C PRO A 554 18.84 20.31 18.81
N TYR A 555 18.96 20.52 17.50
CA TYR A 555 19.97 21.40 16.89
C TYR A 555 19.50 22.84 16.73
N ASN A 556 18.20 23.10 16.82
CA ASN A 556 17.62 24.42 16.52
C ASN A 556 18.08 25.52 17.50
N LYS A 557 18.52 25.15 18.70
CA LYS A 557 19.07 26.10 19.70
C LYS A 557 20.44 26.64 19.29
N GLU A 558 21.31 25.79 18.76
CA GLU A 558 22.69 26.14 18.38
C GLU A 558 22.80 26.61 16.92
N HIS A 559 21.93 26.07 16.06
CA HIS A 559 21.83 26.35 14.63
C HIS A 559 20.47 26.93 14.29
N CYS A 560 20.22 28.12 14.84
CA CYS A 560 18.92 28.78 14.72
C CYS A 560 18.44 28.88 13.26
N GLY A 561 17.24 28.35 13.00
CA GLY A 561 16.60 28.41 11.69
C GLY A 561 16.68 27.11 10.88
N ILE A 562 17.47 26.12 11.31
CA ILE A 562 17.59 24.84 10.59
C ILE A 562 16.26 24.08 10.51
N TYR A 563 15.46 24.10 11.58
CA TYR A 563 14.13 23.48 11.59
C TYR A 563 13.17 24.19 10.62
N ASN A 564 13.16 25.52 10.64
CA ASN A 564 12.33 26.32 9.73
C ASN A 564 12.72 26.10 8.26
N LEU A 565 14.03 26.01 7.97
CA LEU A 565 14.53 25.67 6.65
C LEU A 565 14.03 24.30 6.20
N CYS A 566 14.07 23.29 7.08
CA CYS A 566 13.50 21.97 6.80
C CYS A 566 12.02 22.07 6.42
N SER A 567 11.20 22.76 7.23
CA SER A 567 9.76 22.91 6.95
C SER A 567 9.49 23.62 5.61
N LYS A 568 10.25 24.67 5.28
CA LYS A 568 10.16 25.33 3.97
C LYS A 568 10.55 24.40 2.83
N LEU A 569 11.65 23.65 2.99
CA LEU A 569 12.12 22.72 1.97
C LEU A 569 11.11 21.58 1.75
N VAL A 570 10.55 20.98 2.80
CA VAL A 570 9.50 19.94 2.69
C VAL A 570 8.29 20.46 1.92
N LYS A 571 7.80 21.67 2.23
CA LYS A 571 6.73 22.33 1.45
C LYS A 571 7.11 22.42 -0.03
N ASN A 572 8.32 22.91 -0.32
CA ASN A 572 8.78 23.13 -1.68
C ASN A 572 8.91 21.80 -2.45
N LEU A 573 9.35 20.72 -1.79
CA LEU A 573 9.45 19.38 -2.37
C LEU A 573 8.08 18.71 -2.61
N ILE A 574 7.12 18.92 -1.71
CA ILE A 574 5.72 18.49 -1.93
C ILE A 574 5.14 19.21 -3.15
N LYS A 575 5.34 20.53 -3.26
CA LYS A 575 4.91 21.27 -4.46
C LYS A 575 5.60 20.75 -5.72
N LEU A 576 6.88 20.41 -5.62
CA LEU A 576 7.69 19.84 -6.69
C LEU A 576 7.14 18.49 -7.20
N SER A 577 6.63 17.63 -6.30
CA SER A 577 6.08 16.31 -6.70
C SER A 577 4.87 16.42 -7.63
N ASN A 578 4.10 17.50 -7.50
CA ASN A 578 2.88 17.73 -8.26
C ASN A 578 3.16 18.34 -9.65
N MET A 579 4.41 18.71 -9.95
CA MET A 579 4.81 19.29 -11.23
C MET A 579 5.06 18.23 -12.31
N LYS A 580 4.85 18.60 -13.59
CA LYS A 580 5.27 17.80 -14.75
C LYS A 580 6.79 17.62 -14.74
N LYS A 581 7.28 16.49 -15.27
CA LYS A 581 8.70 16.10 -15.18
C LYS A 581 9.70 17.18 -15.65
N GLN A 582 9.41 17.87 -16.75
CA GLN A 582 10.31 18.90 -17.28
C GLN A 582 10.36 20.15 -16.38
N ASP A 583 9.20 20.65 -15.98
CA ASP A 583 9.09 21.80 -15.07
C ASP A 583 9.71 21.48 -13.70
N ARG A 584 9.56 20.23 -13.26
CA ARG A 584 10.16 19.68 -12.04
C ARG A 584 11.69 19.74 -12.07
N ASN A 585 12.32 19.32 -13.17
CA ASN A 585 13.78 19.39 -13.31
C ASN A 585 14.27 20.84 -13.15
N ASN A 586 13.65 21.76 -13.89
CA ASN A 586 14.00 23.18 -13.84
C ASN A 586 13.81 23.74 -12.42
N ARG A 587 12.68 23.43 -11.76
CA ARG A 587 12.39 23.89 -10.40
C ARG A 587 13.35 23.31 -9.36
N CYS A 588 13.81 22.07 -9.57
CA CYS A 588 14.77 21.44 -8.68
C CYS A 588 16.13 22.15 -8.65
N GLU A 589 16.62 22.66 -9.80
CA GLU A 589 17.85 23.44 -9.87
C GLU A 589 17.79 24.65 -8.92
N TYR A 590 16.67 25.40 -8.98
CA TYR A 590 16.42 26.52 -8.05
C TYR A 590 16.39 26.09 -6.59
N ILE A 591 15.67 25.02 -6.26
CA ILE A 591 15.58 24.51 -4.88
C ILE A 591 16.97 24.12 -4.36
N THR A 592 17.79 23.48 -5.20
CA THR A 592 19.15 23.06 -4.85
C THR A 592 20.02 24.25 -4.46
N HIS A 593 20.11 25.25 -5.33
CA HIS A 593 20.90 26.45 -5.08
C HIS A 593 20.35 27.27 -3.91
N TRP A 594 19.03 27.36 -3.78
CA TRP A 594 18.37 28.04 -2.66
C TRP A 594 18.70 27.37 -1.32
N THR A 595 18.60 26.04 -1.23
CA THR A 595 18.89 25.32 0.02
C THR A 595 20.34 25.51 0.48
N TYR A 596 21.33 25.39 -0.42
CA TYR A 596 22.72 25.63 -0.03
C TYR A 596 22.95 27.06 0.47
N ASN A 597 22.31 28.05 -0.16
CA ASN A 597 22.37 29.43 0.27
C ASN A 597 21.74 29.63 1.67
N GLU A 598 20.55 29.08 1.89
CA GLU A 598 19.87 29.20 3.18
C GLU A 598 20.65 28.51 4.30
N ILE A 599 21.28 27.36 4.03
CA ILE A 599 22.17 26.69 4.97
C ILE A 599 23.32 27.63 5.36
N MET A 600 23.95 28.29 4.39
CA MET A 600 25.09 29.20 4.65
C MET A 600 24.70 30.39 5.54
N ASN A 601 23.42 30.78 5.55
CA ASN A 601 22.90 31.86 6.37
C ASN A 601 22.58 31.43 7.81
N ILE A 602 22.64 30.13 8.13
CA ILE A 602 22.37 29.64 9.49
C ILE A 602 23.56 29.93 10.41
N PRO A 603 23.35 30.60 11.56
CA PRO A 603 24.42 30.87 12.51
C PRO A 603 25.09 29.60 13.04
N ASN A 604 26.41 29.68 13.23
CA ASN A 604 27.25 28.61 13.81
C ASN A 604 27.20 27.26 13.07
N ILE A 605 26.59 27.17 11.88
CA ILE A 605 26.44 25.91 11.14
C ILE A 605 27.78 25.26 10.77
N PHE A 606 28.85 26.07 10.70
CA PHE A 606 30.22 25.64 10.40
C PHE A 606 31.19 25.75 11.59
N ALA A 607 30.70 26.04 12.81
CA ALA A 607 31.56 26.32 13.96
C ALA A 607 32.42 25.12 14.41
N ASN A 608 32.02 23.89 14.08
CA ASN A 608 32.77 22.66 14.38
C ASN A 608 33.46 22.16 13.10
N ASN A 609 34.75 22.46 12.99
CA ASN A 609 35.57 22.33 11.78
C ASN A 609 35.96 20.87 11.39
N TYR A 610 35.17 19.87 11.78
CA TYR A 610 35.30 18.52 11.27
C TYR A 610 34.29 18.32 10.15
N VAL A 611 34.80 17.90 9.00
CA VAL A 611 34.10 17.32 7.85
C VAL A 611 32.70 16.79 8.25
N TYR A 612 31.67 17.56 7.87
CA TYR A 612 30.26 17.46 8.28
C TYR A 612 29.96 17.74 9.76
N GLY A 613 29.44 18.93 10.05
CA GLY A 613 28.70 19.14 11.30
C GLY A 613 27.53 18.15 11.36
N ASP A 614 27.37 17.47 12.50
CA ASP A 614 26.33 16.44 12.71
C ASP A 614 24.94 16.90 12.26
N VAL A 615 24.65 18.20 12.42
CA VAL A 615 23.40 18.84 11.98
C VAL A 615 23.14 18.75 10.47
N LEU A 616 24.15 18.95 9.60
CA LEU A 616 23.96 18.93 8.15
C LEU A 616 23.69 17.51 7.65
N ARG A 617 24.34 16.51 8.26
CA ARG A 617 24.06 15.10 7.99
C ARG A 617 22.61 14.77 8.34
N VAL A 618 22.15 15.19 9.52
CA VAL A 618 20.74 15.00 9.93
C VAL A 618 19.80 15.71 8.97
N PHE A 619 20.09 16.96 8.59
CA PHE A 619 19.28 17.73 7.65
C PHE A 619 19.15 17.02 6.29
N PHE A 620 20.26 16.64 5.66
CA PHE A 620 20.21 15.98 4.35
C PHE A 620 19.58 14.58 4.41
N ASN A 621 19.72 13.86 5.53
CA ASN A 621 19.03 12.58 5.72
C ASN A 621 17.50 12.76 5.73
N VAL A 622 16.99 13.76 6.47
CA VAL A 622 15.55 14.09 6.47
C VAL A 622 15.08 14.44 5.07
N VAL A 623 15.84 15.27 4.34
CA VAL A 623 15.51 15.65 2.96
C VAL A 623 15.51 14.45 2.01
N TYR A 624 16.49 13.55 2.16
CA TYR A 624 16.57 12.32 1.37
C TYR A 624 15.35 11.41 1.61
N GLU A 625 14.92 11.25 2.86
CA GLU A 625 13.72 10.48 3.18
C GLU A 625 12.46 11.05 2.51
N VAL A 626 12.33 12.38 2.48
CA VAL A 626 11.21 13.06 1.82
C VAL A 626 11.26 12.85 0.31
N LEU A 627 12.41 13.07 -0.33
CA LEU A 627 12.58 12.85 -1.77
C LEU A 627 12.32 11.40 -2.18
N SER A 628 12.80 10.45 -1.38
CA SER A 628 12.57 9.01 -1.58
C SER A 628 11.08 8.66 -1.46
N LYS A 629 10.39 9.18 -0.43
CA LYS A 629 8.92 9.01 -0.29
C LYS A 629 8.15 9.59 -1.47
N LEU A 630 8.61 10.70 -2.04
CA LEU A 630 7.98 11.39 -3.18
C LEU A 630 8.40 10.85 -4.56
N ASP A 631 9.29 9.85 -4.63
CA ASP A 631 9.88 9.33 -5.87
C ASP A 631 10.60 10.40 -6.72
N ILE A 632 11.26 11.37 -6.09
CA ILE A 632 12.01 12.45 -6.75
C ILE A 632 13.52 12.17 -6.66
N PHE A 633 14.00 11.24 -7.50
CA PHE A 633 15.42 10.84 -7.52
C PHE A 633 16.33 11.82 -8.27
N ASN A 634 15.76 12.63 -9.15
CA ASN A 634 16.45 13.62 -9.95
C ASN A 634 16.78 14.92 -9.19
N CYS A 635 16.35 15.03 -7.93
CA CYS A 635 16.55 16.23 -7.11
C CYS A 635 17.40 15.98 -5.86
N TYR A 636 18.30 15.00 -5.93
CA TYR A 636 19.19 14.72 -4.81
C TYR A 636 20.29 15.77 -4.67
N PHE A 637 20.48 16.18 -3.43
CA PHE A 637 21.54 17.09 -3.04
C PHE A 637 22.88 16.35 -3.03
N ASN A 638 23.95 17.03 -3.44
CA ASN A 638 25.28 16.53 -3.11
C ASN A 638 25.49 16.68 -1.60
N THR A 639 25.67 15.56 -0.92
CA THR A 639 25.89 15.52 0.53
C THR A 639 27.36 15.36 0.87
N SER A 640 28.26 15.27 -0.13
CA SER A 640 29.66 14.92 0.06
C SER A 640 30.63 16.01 -0.42
N ASN A 641 31.62 16.35 0.41
CA ASN A 641 32.70 17.31 0.17
C ASN A 641 32.17 18.63 -0.39
N ILE A 642 31.15 19.18 0.28
CA ILE A 642 30.48 20.40 -0.15
C ILE A 642 31.37 21.60 0.16
N ASP A 643 31.89 22.25 -0.88
CA ASP A 643 32.46 23.59 -0.78
C ASP A 643 31.33 24.62 -0.92
N PHE A 644 30.95 25.26 0.20
CA PHE A 644 29.87 26.24 0.23
C PHE A 644 30.21 27.54 -0.51
N ASN A 645 31.49 27.91 -0.61
CA ASN A 645 31.90 29.05 -1.43
C ASN A 645 31.71 28.73 -2.91
N GLU A 646 32.08 27.51 -3.33
CA GLU A 646 31.81 27.03 -4.68
C GLU A 646 30.29 26.95 -4.94
N GLN A 647 29.47 26.50 -3.98
CA GLN A 647 28.00 26.50 -4.13
C GLN A 647 27.43 27.90 -4.34
N LYS A 648 28.00 28.91 -3.65
CA LYS A 648 27.61 30.31 -3.82
C LYS A 648 27.95 30.81 -5.23
N GLU A 649 29.15 30.52 -5.72
CA GLU A 649 29.56 30.84 -7.09
C GLU A 649 28.63 30.15 -8.12
N LYS A 650 28.33 28.86 -7.93
CA LYS A 650 27.39 28.09 -8.78
C LYS A 650 26.00 28.71 -8.82
N ARG A 651 25.48 29.17 -7.68
CA ARG A 651 24.19 29.89 -7.63
C ARG A 651 24.23 31.17 -8.47
N TYR A 652 25.25 32.02 -8.32
CA TYR A 652 25.34 33.26 -9.10
C TYR A 652 25.43 33.00 -10.60
N LEU A 653 26.18 31.97 -11.03
CA LEU A 653 26.23 31.54 -12.42
C LEU A 653 24.88 31.02 -12.92
N HIS A 654 24.22 30.15 -12.16
CA HIS A 654 22.86 29.70 -12.46
C HIS A 654 21.91 30.89 -12.68
N ASP A 655 21.88 31.82 -11.73
CA ASP A 655 20.98 32.97 -11.76
C ASP A 655 21.28 33.90 -12.94
N TYR A 656 22.56 34.11 -13.24
CA TYR A 656 23.01 34.83 -14.42
C TYR A 656 22.44 34.21 -15.71
N PHE A 657 22.59 32.91 -15.93
CA PHE A 657 22.10 32.26 -17.15
C PHE A 657 20.56 32.22 -17.24
N LYS A 658 19.86 32.10 -16.10
CA LYS A 658 18.39 32.14 -16.08
C LYS A 658 17.85 33.54 -16.35
N ASN A 659 18.58 34.59 -15.96
CA ASN A 659 18.21 35.98 -16.19
C ASN A 659 18.75 36.57 -17.49
N TYR A 660 19.67 35.88 -18.18
CA TYR A 660 20.42 36.39 -19.33
C TYR A 660 19.52 37.02 -20.40
N GLU A 661 18.48 36.31 -20.84
CA GLU A 661 17.56 36.79 -21.87
C GLU A 661 16.87 38.11 -21.47
N LYS A 662 16.49 38.22 -20.19
CA LYS A 662 15.88 39.45 -19.67
C LYS A 662 16.89 40.59 -19.65
N MET A 663 18.11 40.35 -19.19
CA MET A 663 19.19 41.34 -19.14
C MET A 663 19.66 41.77 -20.54
N ASN A 664 19.54 40.89 -21.54
CA ASN A 664 19.91 41.16 -22.92
C ASN A 664 18.84 41.90 -23.73
N SER A 665 17.68 42.21 -23.12
CA SER A 665 16.59 42.92 -23.77
C SER A 665 16.93 44.38 -24.11
N GLU A 666 16.26 44.94 -25.11
CA GLU A 666 16.43 46.35 -25.44
C GLU A 666 15.92 47.25 -24.31
N LYS A 667 16.70 48.28 -23.94
CA LYS A 667 16.38 49.23 -22.86
C LYS A 667 16.15 48.56 -21.49
N PHE A 668 16.96 47.56 -21.15
CA PHE A 668 16.87 46.81 -19.91
C PHE A 668 16.97 47.66 -18.63
N CYS A 669 17.89 48.62 -18.58
CA CYS A 669 18.16 49.45 -17.40
C CYS A 669 18.29 50.93 -17.74
N ASN A 670 18.08 51.80 -16.75
CA ASN A 670 18.43 53.23 -16.81
C ASN A 670 19.88 53.46 -16.32
N ASN A 671 20.45 54.67 -16.53
CA ASN A 671 21.89 54.93 -16.28
C ASN A 671 22.39 54.52 -14.88
N GLU A 672 21.59 54.69 -13.83
CA GLU A 672 22.00 54.34 -12.46
C GLU A 672 21.89 52.83 -12.21
N GLN A 673 20.79 52.19 -12.63
CA GLN A 673 20.62 50.73 -12.56
C GLN A 673 21.66 49.98 -13.39
N CYS A 674 21.99 50.49 -14.59
CA CYS A 674 23.02 49.89 -15.43
C CYS A 674 24.38 49.89 -14.73
N LYS A 675 24.67 50.87 -13.87
CA LYS A 675 25.92 50.89 -13.10
C LYS A 675 26.03 49.67 -12.17
N GLU A 676 24.94 49.32 -11.47
CA GLU A 676 24.89 48.14 -10.59
C GLU A 676 24.98 46.84 -11.38
N TYR A 677 24.31 46.73 -12.53
CA TYR A 677 24.43 45.55 -13.39
C TYR A 677 25.83 45.40 -13.99
N CYS A 678 26.50 46.50 -14.34
CA CYS A 678 27.87 46.45 -14.83
C CYS A 678 28.85 45.92 -13.76
N ASP A 679 28.67 46.31 -12.50
CA ASP A 679 29.43 45.79 -11.36
C ASP A 679 29.15 44.28 -11.16
N TYR A 680 27.88 43.88 -11.24
CA TYR A 680 27.48 42.47 -11.20
C TYR A 680 28.09 41.65 -12.34
N ILE A 681 28.08 42.16 -13.57
CA ILE A 681 28.65 41.46 -14.73
C ILE A 681 30.16 41.29 -14.59
N LEU A 682 30.88 42.28 -14.04
CA LEU A 682 32.30 42.15 -13.74
C LEU A 682 32.56 41.01 -12.76
N PHE A 683 31.79 40.96 -11.68
CA PHE A 683 31.84 39.89 -10.70
C PHE A 683 31.52 38.51 -11.32
N ILE A 684 30.48 38.42 -12.14
CA ILE A 684 30.13 37.18 -12.86
C ILE A 684 31.25 36.78 -13.83
N ASN A 685 31.91 37.72 -14.51
CA ASN A 685 33.00 37.43 -15.45
C ASN A 685 34.18 36.75 -14.75
N GLU A 686 34.53 37.19 -13.54
CA GLU A 686 35.57 36.54 -12.74
C GLU A 686 35.20 35.09 -12.41
N ILE A 687 33.98 34.85 -11.92
CA ILE A 687 33.52 33.50 -11.57
C ILE A 687 33.38 32.64 -12.84
N TYR A 688 32.82 33.17 -13.92
CA TYR A 688 32.69 32.48 -15.20
C TYR A 688 34.06 31.99 -15.70
N GLY A 689 35.10 32.84 -15.60
CA GLY A 689 36.48 32.46 -15.93
C GLY A 689 37.07 31.37 -15.03
N LYS A 690 36.73 31.32 -13.74
CA LYS A 690 37.16 30.23 -12.84
C LYS A 690 36.53 28.88 -13.20
N HIS A 691 35.28 28.90 -13.69
CA HIS A 691 34.46 27.69 -13.90
C HIS A 691 34.52 27.16 -15.34
N ILE A 692 34.75 28.00 -16.35
CA ILE A 692 34.66 27.65 -17.78
C ILE A 692 35.44 26.38 -18.16
N ASN A 693 36.71 26.26 -17.74
CA ASN A 693 37.55 25.12 -18.09
C ASN A 693 37.15 23.82 -17.37
N LYS A 694 36.46 23.93 -16.23
CA LYS A 694 35.96 22.77 -15.47
C LYS A 694 34.57 22.34 -15.93
N CYS A 695 33.80 23.28 -16.48
CA CYS A 695 32.38 23.07 -16.80
C CYS A 695 32.14 22.80 -18.29
N CYS A 696 33.09 23.14 -19.15
CA CYS A 696 32.93 23.06 -20.59
C CYS A 696 33.99 22.19 -21.24
N TYR A 697 33.53 21.31 -22.12
CA TYR A 697 34.39 20.45 -22.91
C TYR A 697 34.14 20.71 -24.40
N CYS A 698 35.18 21.12 -25.11
CA CYS A 698 35.07 21.59 -26.49
C CYS A 698 35.71 20.62 -27.47
N PHE A 699 35.06 20.43 -28.62
CA PHE A 699 35.56 19.63 -29.74
C PHE A 699 35.68 20.50 -30.99
N THR A 700 36.68 20.20 -31.81
CA THR A 700 36.92 20.89 -33.09
C THR A 700 35.75 20.79 -34.06
N SER A 701 35.00 19.69 -34.06
CA SER A 701 33.89 19.44 -35.00
C SER A 701 32.48 19.67 -34.43
N ASN A 702 32.31 19.64 -33.10
CA ASN A 702 30.99 19.59 -32.45
C ASN A 702 30.72 20.74 -31.46
N GLY A 703 31.59 21.76 -31.43
CA GLY A 703 31.48 22.87 -30.48
C GLY A 703 31.72 22.48 -29.03
N CYS A 704 31.37 23.37 -28.10
CA CYS A 704 31.49 23.15 -26.67
C CYS A 704 30.22 22.56 -26.07
N LYS A 705 30.38 21.60 -25.15
CA LYS A 705 29.28 20.99 -24.40
C LYS A 705 29.46 21.19 -22.91
N GLU A 706 28.34 21.37 -22.22
CA GLU A 706 28.25 21.49 -20.77
C GLU A 706 28.46 20.12 -20.09
N LEU A 707 29.36 20.07 -19.12
CA LEU A 707 29.48 18.96 -18.18
C LEU A 707 28.45 19.09 -17.04
N TYR A 708 28.14 20.32 -16.63
CA TYR A 708 27.22 20.63 -15.54
C TYR A 708 26.12 21.60 -15.99
N PRO A 709 25.14 21.14 -16.81
CA PRO A 709 24.11 21.99 -17.38
C PRO A 709 23.17 22.61 -16.34
N SER A 710 23.20 22.14 -15.09
CA SER A 710 22.36 22.67 -14.00
C SER A 710 22.71 24.08 -13.56
N TYR A 711 23.93 24.57 -13.82
CA TYR A 711 24.34 25.93 -13.46
C TYR A 711 25.25 26.64 -14.46
N PHE A 712 25.74 25.94 -15.50
CA PHE A 712 26.69 26.51 -16.45
C PHE A 712 26.25 26.32 -17.90
N LYS A 713 26.50 27.33 -18.75
CA LYS A 713 26.34 27.26 -20.22
C LYS A 713 27.65 27.56 -20.93
N CYS A 714 28.00 26.72 -21.90
CA CYS A 714 29.28 26.76 -22.60
C CYS A 714 29.26 27.54 -23.91
N ASP A 715 28.07 27.84 -24.43
CA ASP A 715 27.92 28.68 -25.61
C ASP A 715 28.45 30.10 -25.32
N ASP A 716 29.39 30.56 -26.16
CA ASP A 716 30.04 31.88 -26.07
C ASP A 716 29.03 33.03 -26.21
N ASN A 717 27.81 32.77 -26.70
CA ASN A 717 26.72 33.73 -26.67
C ASN A 717 26.34 34.17 -25.24
N TYR A 718 26.60 33.35 -24.23
CA TYR A 718 26.35 33.67 -22.83
C TYR A 718 27.57 34.25 -22.10
N ASN A 719 28.67 34.52 -22.81
CA ASN A 719 29.86 35.11 -22.22
C ASN A 719 29.54 36.49 -21.59
N PRO A 720 29.93 36.75 -20.33
CA PRO A 720 29.60 38.01 -19.64
C PRO A 720 30.04 39.28 -20.39
N HIS A 721 31.08 39.18 -21.23
CA HIS A 721 31.49 40.27 -22.13
C HIS A 721 30.37 40.75 -23.05
N LYS A 722 29.49 39.86 -23.53
CA LYS A 722 28.38 40.21 -24.43
C LYS A 722 27.38 41.14 -23.74
N LEU A 723 26.99 40.83 -22.51
CA LEU A 723 26.13 41.70 -21.72
C LEU A 723 26.83 43.00 -21.33
N PHE A 724 28.13 42.95 -21.02
CA PHE A 724 28.91 44.14 -20.69
C PHE A 724 28.93 45.16 -21.86
N GLU A 725 29.09 44.69 -23.09
CA GLU A 725 29.00 45.51 -24.30
C GLU A 725 27.56 46.01 -24.51
N LYS A 726 26.57 45.13 -24.37
CA LYS A 726 25.15 45.45 -24.58
C LYS A 726 24.64 46.53 -23.63
N LEU A 727 25.02 46.46 -22.36
CA LEU A 727 24.70 47.46 -21.33
C LEU A 727 25.59 48.72 -21.41
N GLN A 728 26.50 48.79 -22.39
CA GLN A 728 27.40 49.90 -22.63
C GLN A 728 28.22 50.29 -21.39
N CYS A 729 28.69 49.29 -20.63
CA CYS A 729 29.38 49.52 -19.36
C CYS A 729 30.65 50.36 -19.48
N ASN A 730 31.28 50.37 -20.66
CA ASN A 730 32.45 51.21 -20.96
C ASN A 730 32.16 52.73 -20.96
N ASN A 731 30.88 53.13 -20.99
CA ASN A 731 30.48 54.53 -20.85
C ASN A 731 30.68 55.06 -19.42
N PHE A 732 30.72 54.17 -18.42
CA PHE A 732 31.04 54.53 -17.04
C PHE A 732 32.55 54.52 -16.83
N GLU A 733 33.10 55.63 -16.32
CA GLU A 733 34.55 55.75 -16.07
C GLU A 733 35.09 54.63 -15.17
N GLU A 734 34.30 54.22 -14.18
CA GLU A 734 34.67 53.17 -13.22
C GLU A 734 34.86 51.79 -13.86
N PHE A 735 34.25 51.48 -15.00
CA PHE A 735 34.28 50.14 -15.59
C PHE A 735 35.07 50.07 -16.91
N ARG A 736 35.48 51.23 -17.44
CA ARG A 736 36.16 51.33 -18.73
C ARG A 736 37.38 50.40 -18.79
N ALA A 737 37.37 49.51 -19.79
CA ALA A 737 38.45 48.54 -20.06
C ALA A 737 38.79 47.57 -18.90
N LYS A 738 37.90 47.40 -17.91
CA LYS A 738 38.10 46.45 -16.81
C LYS A 738 37.77 45.01 -17.18
N LEU A 739 36.75 44.79 -18.02
CA LEU A 739 36.32 43.44 -18.38
C LEU A 739 37.13 42.91 -19.57
N LYS A 740 37.88 41.83 -19.35
CA LYS A 740 38.47 41.02 -20.43
C LYS A 740 37.53 39.87 -20.76
N LYS A 741 37.29 39.65 -22.05
CA LYS A 741 36.52 38.49 -22.52
C LYS A 741 37.20 37.21 -22.04
N VAL A 742 36.43 36.32 -21.42
CA VAL A 742 36.91 35.00 -21.03
C VAL A 742 37.02 34.14 -22.29
N ASP A 743 38.18 33.52 -22.50
CA ASP A 743 38.42 32.64 -23.64
C ASP A 743 37.69 31.30 -23.48
N THR A 744 37.21 30.76 -24.59
CA THR A 744 36.62 29.41 -24.62
C THR A 744 37.70 28.34 -24.40
N PRO A 745 37.39 27.20 -23.77
CA PRO A 745 38.35 26.13 -23.59
C PRO A 745 38.93 25.65 -24.92
N ILE A 746 40.22 25.31 -24.92
CA ILE A 746 40.90 24.83 -26.11
C ILE A 746 40.22 23.52 -26.57
N PRO A 747 39.72 23.44 -27.81
CA PRO A 747 39.09 22.22 -28.29
C PRO A 747 40.05 21.05 -28.28
N GLU A 748 39.64 19.95 -27.66
CA GLU A 748 40.44 18.73 -27.63
C GLU A 748 40.11 17.83 -28.82
N ASP A 749 41.15 17.32 -29.48
CA ASP A 749 41.00 16.38 -30.58
C ASP A 749 40.73 14.96 -30.04
N HIS A 750 39.56 14.41 -30.37
CA HIS A 750 39.15 13.06 -29.99
C HIS A 750 40.16 12.00 -30.45
N TYR A 751 40.82 12.22 -31.59
CA TYR A 751 41.88 11.36 -32.08
C TYR A 751 43.08 11.36 -31.13
N VAL A 752 43.50 12.54 -30.65
CA VAL A 752 44.64 12.70 -29.75
C VAL A 752 44.36 12.11 -28.37
N LYS A 753 43.15 12.33 -27.81
CA LYS A 753 42.77 11.75 -26.51
C LYS A 753 42.65 10.23 -26.57
N ARG A 754 42.09 9.70 -27.66
CA ARG A 754 42.03 8.25 -27.92
C ARG A 754 43.43 7.66 -28.08
N LEU A 755 44.30 8.31 -28.86
CA LEU A 755 45.70 7.89 -29.00
C LEU A 755 46.44 7.93 -27.67
N ALA A 756 46.24 8.95 -26.84
CA ALA A 756 46.85 9.06 -25.52
C ALA A 756 46.34 7.94 -24.59
N TYR A 757 45.02 7.68 -24.55
CA TYR A 757 44.45 6.56 -23.79
C TYR A 757 45.02 5.22 -24.26
N ILE A 758 45.04 4.97 -25.57
CA ILE A 758 45.60 3.76 -26.16
C ILE A 758 47.11 3.66 -25.83
N SER A 759 47.85 4.77 -25.86
CA SER A 759 49.29 4.79 -25.55
C SER A 759 49.61 4.39 -24.11
N VAL A 760 48.73 4.72 -23.17
CA VAL A 760 48.92 4.47 -21.74
C VAL A 760 48.36 3.10 -21.36
N ASN A 761 47.17 2.76 -21.85
CA ASN A 761 46.43 1.59 -21.38
C ASN A 761 46.56 0.37 -22.30
N GLU A 762 46.76 0.58 -23.61
CA GLU A 762 46.80 -0.50 -24.61
C GLU A 762 47.93 -0.26 -25.65
N PRO A 763 49.20 -0.08 -25.22
CA PRO A 763 50.29 0.39 -26.09
C PRO A 763 50.57 -0.56 -27.27
N HIS A 764 50.19 -1.83 -27.16
CA HIS A 764 50.32 -2.82 -28.23
C HIS A 764 49.45 -2.49 -29.47
N LEU A 765 48.39 -1.70 -29.31
CA LEU A 765 47.53 -1.26 -30.41
C LEU A 765 48.13 -0.08 -31.20
N LEU A 766 49.13 0.64 -30.66
CA LEU A 766 49.82 1.71 -31.38
C LEU A 766 50.77 1.18 -32.46
N ASN A 767 51.27 -0.05 -32.32
CA ASN A 767 52.28 -0.64 -33.20
C ASN A 767 51.71 -1.43 -34.40
N TRP A 768 50.41 -1.32 -34.69
CA TRP A 768 49.86 -1.88 -35.93
C TRP A 768 50.14 -0.96 -37.14
N GLY A 769 51.41 -0.64 -37.33
CA GLY A 769 51.94 0.16 -38.42
C GLY A 769 53.10 -0.56 -39.09
N ASN A 770 52.88 -1.77 -39.61
CA ASN A 770 53.74 -2.40 -40.62
C ASN A 770 53.01 -3.48 -41.43
N LYS A 771 51.74 -3.22 -41.80
CA LYS A 771 51.16 -3.93 -42.94
C LYS A 771 50.34 -2.98 -43.79
N LYS A 772 50.98 -2.56 -44.88
CA LYS A 772 50.40 -1.82 -45.99
C LYS A 772 49.25 -2.66 -46.56
N SER A 773 48.00 -2.29 -46.29
CA SER A 773 46.89 -2.58 -47.17
C SER A 773 46.12 -1.29 -47.40
N SER A 774 46.36 -0.71 -48.57
CA SER A 774 45.42 0.17 -49.25
C SER A 774 44.03 -0.46 -49.23
N ILE A 775 43.08 0.18 -48.55
CA ILE A 775 41.73 0.53 -49.02
C ILE A 775 41.14 1.44 -47.93
N ILE A 776 40.72 2.63 -48.36
CA ILE A 776 39.89 3.58 -47.62
C ILE A 776 38.63 2.83 -47.13
N PRO A 777 38.28 2.79 -45.83
CA PRO A 777 36.92 2.52 -45.43
C PRO A 777 36.16 3.84 -45.57
N GLU A 778 35.52 3.99 -46.73
CA GLU A 778 34.39 4.86 -46.87
C GLU A 778 33.37 4.47 -45.79
N VAL A 779 32.79 5.48 -45.15
CA VAL A 779 31.73 5.34 -44.16
C VAL A 779 30.59 4.50 -44.75
N VAL A 780 30.53 3.22 -44.39
CA VAL A 780 29.32 2.41 -44.53
C VAL A 780 28.73 2.27 -43.14
N SER A 781 27.92 3.28 -42.77
CA SER A 781 26.92 3.13 -41.72
C SER A 781 26.02 1.94 -42.10
N ASP A 782 25.82 1.00 -41.18
CA ASP A 782 24.82 -0.07 -41.31
C ASP A 782 23.45 0.55 -41.63
N LYS A 783 23.10 0.52 -42.93
CA LYS A 783 21.93 1.19 -43.50
C LYS A 783 20.62 0.43 -43.24
N ILE A 784 20.68 -0.70 -42.53
CA ILE A 784 19.52 -1.56 -42.25
C ILE A 784 18.85 -1.20 -40.91
N THR A 785 19.57 -0.56 -39.98
CA THR A 785 19.07 -0.22 -38.63
C THR A 785 18.77 1.26 -38.41
N SER A 786 19.09 2.11 -39.38
CA SER A 786 18.97 3.58 -39.28
C SER A 786 17.78 4.18 -40.06
N ASP A 787 17.07 3.37 -40.86
CA ASP A 787 15.87 3.80 -41.58
C ASP A 787 14.59 3.49 -40.75
N PRO A 788 13.81 4.51 -40.36
CA PRO A 788 12.55 4.33 -39.63
C PRO A 788 11.57 3.40 -40.35
N PHE A 789 11.59 3.38 -41.69
CA PHE A 789 10.67 2.61 -42.51
C PHE A 789 10.92 1.11 -42.40
N TYR A 790 12.19 0.68 -42.44
CA TYR A 790 12.56 -0.73 -42.30
C TYR A 790 12.37 -1.23 -40.86
N THR A 791 12.63 -0.38 -39.87
CA THR A 791 12.40 -0.72 -38.45
C THR A 791 10.90 -0.89 -38.17
N PHE A 792 10.06 0.01 -38.72
CA PHE A 792 8.61 -0.09 -38.63
C PHE A 792 8.06 -1.30 -39.40
N ALA A 793 8.58 -1.58 -40.60
CA ALA A 793 8.17 -2.72 -41.42
C ALA A 793 8.50 -4.07 -40.76
N LEU A 794 9.69 -4.22 -40.15
CA LEU A 794 10.09 -5.43 -39.43
C LEU A 794 9.21 -5.67 -38.19
N GLY A 795 8.90 -4.61 -37.43
CA GLY A 795 8.00 -4.70 -36.27
C GLY A 795 6.56 -5.03 -36.65
N SER A 796 6.02 -4.37 -37.67
CA SER A 796 4.62 -4.52 -38.10
C SER A 796 4.36 -5.86 -38.80
N LEU A 797 5.27 -6.33 -39.67
CA LEU A 797 5.14 -7.64 -40.33
C LEU A 797 5.31 -8.80 -39.34
N GLY A 798 6.21 -8.67 -38.36
CA GLY A 798 6.34 -9.65 -37.28
C GLY A 798 5.06 -9.76 -36.44
N PHE A 799 4.43 -8.63 -36.11
CA PHE A 799 3.18 -8.60 -35.34
C PHE A 799 2.00 -9.23 -36.10
N LEU A 800 1.88 -8.97 -37.41
CA LEU A 800 0.86 -9.58 -38.27
C LEU A 800 1.04 -11.10 -38.38
N GLY A 801 2.28 -11.59 -38.44
CA GLY A 801 2.58 -13.03 -38.42
C GLY A 801 2.08 -13.72 -37.16
N VAL A 802 2.26 -13.10 -35.99
CA VAL A 802 1.77 -13.62 -34.69
C VAL A 802 0.23 -13.66 -34.65
N LEU A 803 -0.44 -12.61 -35.15
CA LEU A 803 -1.91 -12.57 -35.20
C LEU A 803 -2.51 -13.65 -36.11
N LEU A 804 -1.87 -13.94 -37.25
CA LEU A 804 -2.30 -15.02 -38.15
C LEU A 804 -2.17 -16.39 -37.51
N ILE A 805 -1.08 -16.65 -36.78
CA ILE A 805 -0.88 -17.90 -36.05
C ILE A 805 -1.94 -18.06 -34.95
N LEU A 806 -2.23 -17.00 -34.18
CA LEU A 806 -3.28 -17.02 -33.15
C LEU A 806 -4.68 -17.24 -33.73
N PHE A 807 -4.98 -16.65 -34.90
CA PHE A 807 -6.25 -16.86 -35.60
C PHE A 807 -6.41 -18.31 -36.09
N ILE A 808 -5.34 -18.91 -36.62
CA ILE A 808 -5.34 -20.33 -37.01
C ILE A 808 -5.53 -21.23 -35.79
N LEU A 809 -4.83 -20.94 -34.67
CA LEU A 809 -5.01 -21.69 -33.42
C LEU A 809 -6.42 -21.53 -32.86
N TYR A 810 -7.03 -20.34 -32.93
CA TYR A 810 -8.42 -20.13 -32.53
C TYR A 810 -9.41 -20.95 -33.38
N LYS A 811 -9.17 -21.05 -34.70
CA LYS A 811 -10.08 -21.74 -35.63
C LYS A 811 -9.91 -23.27 -35.65
N PHE A 812 -8.72 -23.79 -35.36
CA PHE A 812 -8.37 -25.20 -35.54
C PHE A 812 -7.99 -25.96 -34.26
N THR A 813 -8.09 -25.32 -33.09
CA THR A 813 -7.94 -25.94 -31.75
C THR A 813 -9.31 -25.98 -31.06
N PRO A 814 -9.65 -26.97 -30.20
CA PRO A 814 -11.00 -27.08 -29.61
C PRO A 814 -11.38 -25.97 -28.61
N MET A 815 -10.66 -24.84 -28.59
CA MET A 815 -11.04 -23.66 -27.81
C MET A 815 -12.19 -22.85 -28.43
N GLY A 816 -12.48 -23.01 -29.72
CA GLY A 816 -13.59 -22.30 -30.38
C GLY A 816 -14.98 -22.69 -29.88
N SER A 817 -15.18 -23.92 -29.41
CA SER A 817 -16.46 -24.38 -28.84
C SER A 817 -16.68 -23.94 -27.39
N TYR A 818 -15.63 -23.50 -26.68
CA TYR A 818 -15.72 -23.11 -25.27
C TYR A 818 -16.33 -21.71 -25.07
N PHE A 819 -16.34 -20.87 -26.11
CA PHE A 819 -16.86 -19.50 -26.06
C PHE A 819 -18.28 -19.34 -26.60
N ASN A 820 -18.92 -20.43 -27.04
CA ASN A 820 -20.26 -20.39 -27.66
C ASN A 820 -21.32 -21.20 -26.90
N ASN A 821 -21.20 -21.29 -25.57
CA ASN A 821 -22.29 -21.72 -24.69
C ASN A 821 -22.97 -20.49 -24.06
N ARG A 822 -23.76 -19.78 -24.88
CA ARG A 822 -24.88 -18.99 -24.38
C ARG A 822 -26.11 -19.87 -24.57
N ASP A 823 -26.62 -20.46 -23.49
CA ASP A 823 -28.06 -20.67 -23.23
C ASP A 823 -28.40 -21.64 -22.07
N GLU A 824 -27.45 -22.05 -21.22
CA GLU A 824 -27.77 -22.88 -20.02
C GLU A 824 -27.28 -22.30 -18.68
N ARG A 825 -27.23 -20.97 -18.54
CA ARG A 825 -27.12 -20.33 -17.21
C ARG A 825 -28.50 -19.82 -16.79
N ASN A 826 -29.28 -20.66 -16.13
CA ASN A 826 -30.38 -20.23 -15.26
C ASN A 826 -30.89 -21.43 -14.45
N LYS A 827 -30.12 -21.87 -13.45
CA LYS A 827 -30.56 -22.67 -12.29
C LYS A 827 -29.44 -22.98 -11.27
N GLU A 828 -28.46 -22.09 -11.08
CA GLU A 828 -27.47 -22.24 -10.01
C GLU A 828 -27.88 -21.45 -8.76
N SER A 829 -27.67 -22.05 -7.60
CA SER A 829 -28.14 -21.54 -6.31
C SER A 829 -27.30 -20.35 -5.83
N TYR A 830 -27.93 -19.37 -5.16
CA TYR A 830 -27.25 -18.20 -4.56
C TYR A 830 -26.02 -18.55 -3.71
N PHE A 831 -26.02 -19.74 -3.08
CA PHE A 831 -24.88 -20.26 -2.34
C PHE A 831 -23.67 -20.59 -3.22
N GLU A 832 -23.88 -21.19 -4.40
CA GLU A 832 -22.80 -21.52 -5.33
C GLU A 832 -22.20 -20.27 -5.96
N HIS A 833 -23.00 -19.24 -6.27
CA HIS A 833 -22.50 -18.02 -6.91
C HIS A 833 -21.74 -17.11 -5.93
N PHE A 834 -22.18 -17.02 -4.66
CA PHE A 834 -21.47 -16.34 -3.58
C PHE A 834 -20.10 -16.98 -3.28
N GLU A 835 -19.97 -18.30 -3.46
CA GLU A 835 -18.74 -19.05 -3.21
C GLU A 835 -17.79 -19.14 -4.43
N GLN A 836 -18.32 -19.27 -5.65
CA GLN A 836 -17.50 -19.32 -6.88
C GLN A 836 -16.77 -17.99 -7.15
N GLN A 837 -17.35 -16.85 -6.81
CA GLN A 837 -16.71 -15.56 -7.05
C GLN A 837 -15.56 -15.27 -6.08
N PHE A 838 -15.57 -15.89 -4.88
CA PHE A 838 -14.42 -15.95 -3.98
C PHE A 838 -13.25 -16.77 -4.54
N LEU A 839 -13.49 -17.63 -5.54
CA LEU A 839 -12.47 -18.47 -6.18
C LEU A 839 -11.92 -17.84 -7.47
N GLU A 840 -12.71 -17.05 -8.21
CA GLU A 840 -12.29 -16.52 -9.52
C GLU A 840 -11.44 -15.23 -9.46
N ASP A 841 -11.59 -14.39 -8.44
CA ASP A 841 -10.86 -13.10 -8.38
C ASP A 841 -9.49 -13.14 -7.66
N GLU A 842 -9.05 -14.30 -7.14
CA GLU A 842 -7.71 -14.48 -6.55
C GLU A 842 -6.68 -15.15 -7.50
N VAL A 843 -7.02 -15.49 -8.75
CA VAL A 843 -6.05 -16.09 -9.71
C VAL A 843 -6.15 -15.49 -11.11
N GLN A 844 -5.38 -14.42 -11.37
CA GLN A 844 -4.77 -14.22 -12.70
C GLN A 844 -3.28 -14.54 -12.62
N PHE A 845 -2.97 -15.82 -12.61
CA PHE A 845 -1.72 -16.32 -13.19
C PHE A 845 -2.06 -17.35 -14.25
N LYS A 846 -1.82 -16.99 -15.51
CA LYS A 846 -1.69 -17.96 -16.61
C LYS A 846 -0.58 -18.93 -16.22
N HIS A 847 -0.92 -20.18 -15.88
CA HIS A 847 0.02 -21.29 -15.97
C HIS A 847 -0.55 -22.34 -16.92
N GLY A 848 0.18 -22.52 -18.02
CA GLY A 848 -0.07 -23.58 -18.99
C GLY A 848 0.08 -24.94 -18.32
N ASN A 849 -0.88 -25.80 -18.60
CA ASN A 849 -0.93 -27.14 -18.06
C ASN A 849 0.12 -28.02 -18.76
N THR A 850 1.25 -28.27 -18.11
CA THR A 850 2.15 -29.37 -18.47
C THR A 850 1.90 -30.54 -17.55
N GLN A 851 1.18 -31.56 -18.04
CA GLN A 851 1.54 -32.98 -17.93
C GLN A 851 0.35 -33.85 -18.37
N ASN A 852 0.45 -34.44 -19.56
CA ASN A 852 0.27 -35.87 -19.79
C ASN A 852 0.32 -36.19 -21.29
N ARG A 853 1.52 -36.36 -21.84
CA ARG A 853 1.74 -37.38 -22.88
C ARG A 853 3.11 -38.04 -22.67
N ARG A 854 3.04 -39.37 -22.60
CA ARG A 854 4.10 -40.35 -22.33
C ARG A 854 5.35 -40.10 -23.17
N MET A 855 6.52 -40.07 -22.52
CA MET A 855 7.80 -40.36 -23.18
C MET A 855 7.83 -41.85 -23.53
N SER A 856 7.82 -42.18 -24.82
CA SER A 856 8.36 -43.47 -25.28
C SER A 856 9.81 -43.23 -25.70
N ILE A 857 10.76 -43.68 -24.89
CA ILE A 857 12.14 -43.87 -25.33
C ILE A 857 12.20 -45.25 -25.98
N ALA A 858 12.57 -45.30 -27.25
CA ALA A 858 13.13 -46.49 -27.89
C ALA A 858 14.47 -46.08 -28.52
N TYR A 859 15.52 -46.82 -28.17
CA TYR A 859 16.89 -46.67 -28.66
C TYR A 859 17.16 -47.62 -29.85
N HIS A 860 18.21 -47.30 -30.62
CA HIS A 860 18.97 -48.08 -31.62
C HIS A 860 18.44 -48.08 -33.08
N GLN A 861 19.28 -48.01 -34.14
CA GLN A 861 20.71 -47.73 -34.34
C GLN A 861 20.97 -47.59 -35.85
N ALA A 862 21.84 -46.66 -36.26
CA ALA A 862 22.97 -46.86 -37.18
C ALA A 862 23.81 -45.58 -37.18
#